data_AF-A0A8S0UT74-F1
#
_entry.id   AF-A0A8S0UT74-F1
#
_cell.length_a   1.000
_cell.length_b   1.000
_cell.length_c   1.000
_cell.angle_alpha   90.00
_cell.angle_beta   90.00
_cell.angle_gamma   90.00
#
_symmetry.space_group_name_H-M   'P 1'
#
loop_
_entity.id
_entity.type
_entity.pdbx_description
1 polymer ?
#
loop_
_entity_poly.entity_id
_entity_poly.type
_entity_poly.pdbx_seq_one_letter_code
_entity_poly.pdbx_strand_id
1 'polypeptide(L)'
;MACLYIPVKSSEEVVQVALDQLPLDATDIIDILKAEQAPLNLWLTIAREYFKQGKLEQFLQILKDGSSPEVDENFADVRYERIAILNALGAYYSYLGKIETKQGEKEEHFITASHYYNKASKIDTREPSTWIGKGQLLLAKGDIDQAFNAFNIVLDGDGNNVPALLGLACVYFSRGQYSDSLELHKLDPENVEALVALGISDLQTNEANGIRSGMEKMQRAFEIYPYCAMSLNYLANHFFFTGQHFLVEQLTETALSATTHGPTKSHSFYNLARSYHSKGDYEKAGMYYLASVQEINKPHEYVLPYYGLGQIQMKMGDLINASSNFQKVLEVQPENYETLKALGNIYVQLEQKERAQQLLKKATKVNPQDPEAFLDLGELLISTDECAALDAFETAHNLLKMGNEEVPIELLNNIGVLHFERGEFELAREMFMEALGDGMWSNFVDVKTQSSFKIEVQSNLFNRAQYPTGVSSSLRQHMELRLFHRLEEQGTSVELPWDKVSSLFNLARVLEKMHDSEAASILYHLILFKYPDYTDAYLRLAAIARAQNNIQLSLKLIGDALKVDEKCPDALLMLGDLKLKSDYWVRAKDIFLTAKEANDLRDSYATVCLGNWNFEAAYRNEKKDSKFETMHHQKAKGLYTEVLLQHSDNLYAANGAGMVFAERGHFDVAKDLFTQVQEAASGSSNVQMPDIWINLAHVHFAQGNFALAVKLYQNCLQRFYYNTESELLLYIARTHYEAEQWKDCKMSLLRAIHLSPSNYTFRFNVGVAVQKFSSSTLQKTKKSVDEVQATITELKNAVRLFSFLTAGSDLRCHGFNKKKIRTHVRYSQHLLHVAKVHCEVAEHVEQQNQERIKVWRQMELADESLRKAEEQRKLQLEKKKQEDELKQIMQQEEHLERIKEKWKSNASTSKRKNKSHTEDESGQGEKKRRKGGKRKKEKKTRYESEEADAAVGTQKEMEHEDATCKYQMNDIEDQVKNNPQDFLAASGLEDTDAEDNAPAPSSSAKGRRRALSESDEEEPMNVGGGVEDEK
;
A
#
# COMPACT_ATOMS: atom_id res chain seq x y z
N MET A 1 86.01 -35.18 -7.82
CA MET A 1 86.31 -35.58 -9.19
C MET A 1 85.66 -36.90 -9.51
N ALA A 2 84.42 -36.81 -9.96
CA ALA A 2 83.77 -37.88 -10.69
C ALA A 2 84.34 -37.89 -12.11
N CYS A 3 84.86 -39.04 -12.54
CA CYS A 3 85.42 -39.21 -13.87
C CYS A 3 84.66 -40.33 -14.59
N LEU A 4 84.21 -40.04 -15.80
CA LEU A 4 83.60 -41.01 -16.70
C LEU A 4 84.67 -41.51 -17.68
N TYR A 5 84.61 -42.79 -18.02
CA TYR A 5 85.56 -43.43 -18.94
C TYR A 5 84.79 -43.91 -20.17
N ILE A 6 85.10 -43.32 -21.33
CA ILE A 6 84.53 -43.74 -22.62
C ILE A 6 85.51 -44.76 -23.24
N PRO A 7 85.06 -45.98 -23.57
CA PRO A 7 85.92 -46.97 -24.21
C PRO A 7 86.26 -46.57 -25.65
N VAL A 8 87.54 -46.64 -26.02
CA VAL A 8 88.00 -46.43 -27.40
C VAL A 8 87.76 -47.68 -28.23
N LYS A 9 87.28 -47.50 -29.46
CA LYS A 9 86.97 -48.59 -30.37
C LYS A 9 88.26 -49.22 -30.89
N SER A 10 88.40 -50.54 -30.67
CA SER A 10 89.56 -51.35 -31.06
C SER A 10 90.90 -51.08 -30.32
N SER A 11 90.86 -50.48 -29.12
CA SER A 11 91.99 -50.52 -28.17
C SER A 11 91.53 -50.85 -26.74
N GLU A 12 92.46 -51.03 -25.80
CA GLU A 12 92.17 -51.11 -24.35
C GLU A 12 92.19 -49.72 -23.68
N GLU A 13 92.31 -48.64 -24.46
CA GLU A 13 92.41 -47.28 -23.95
C GLU A 13 91.02 -46.69 -23.65
N VAL A 14 90.97 -45.77 -22.69
CA VAL A 14 89.73 -45.10 -22.25
C VAL A 14 89.90 -43.59 -22.22
N VAL A 15 89.00 -42.86 -22.86
CA VAL A 15 88.97 -41.39 -22.77
C VAL A 15 88.35 -40.99 -21.44
N GLN A 16 89.14 -40.36 -20.58
CA GLN A 16 88.70 -39.89 -19.27
C GLN A 16 88.06 -38.49 -19.37
N VAL A 17 86.75 -38.41 -19.12
CA VAL A 17 86.00 -37.15 -19.04
C VAL A 17 85.80 -36.76 -17.58
N ALA A 18 86.28 -35.58 -17.17
CA ALA A 18 86.06 -35.03 -15.84
C ALA A 18 84.67 -34.39 -15.74
N LEU A 19 83.75 -35.03 -15.00
CA LEU A 19 82.36 -34.58 -14.87
C LEU A 19 82.26 -33.26 -14.09
N ASP A 20 83.13 -33.05 -13.09
CA ASP A 20 83.26 -31.81 -12.32
C ASP A 20 83.58 -30.57 -13.18
N GLN A 21 84.11 -30.75 -14.41
CA GLN A 21 84.59 -29.66 -15.28
C GLN A 21 84.24 -29.91 -16.76
N LEU A 22 82.96 -30.15 -17.05
CA LEU A 22 82.47 -30.30 -18.43
C LEU A 22 82.68 -29.03 -19.27
N PRO A 23 83.10 -29.13 -20.54
CA PRO A 23 83.35 -27.99 -21.43
C PRO A 23 82.08 -27.16 -21.69
N LEU A 24 82.28 -25.94 -22.19
CA LEU A 24 81.22 -24.98 -22.51
C LEU A 24 80.46 -25.33 -23.80
N ASP A 25 81.16 -25.89 -24.77
CA ASP A 25 80.55 -26.58 -25.91
C ASP A 25 80.49 -28.09 -25.61
N ALA A 26 79.52 -28.78 -26.20
CA ALA A 26 79.36 -30.23 -26.17
C ALA A 26 79.80 -30.92 -27.47
N THR A 27 80.07 -30.17 -28.55
CA THR A 27 80.50 -30.71 -29.86
C THR A 27 81.64 -31.73 -29.76
N ASP A 28 82.77 -31.36 -29.15
CA ASP A 28 83.94 -32.24 -28.96
C ASP A 28 83.55 -33.59 -28.29
N ILE A 29 82.67 -33.54 -27.28
CA ILE A 29 82.22 -34.74 -26.56
C ILE A 29 81.25 -35.55 -27.41
N ILE A 30 80.33 -34.92 -28.13
CA ILE A 30 79.38 -35.58 -29.04
C ILE A 30 80.15 -36.29 -30.18
N ASP A 31 81.17 -35.66 -30.74
CA ASP A 31 81.97 -36.24 -31.81
C ASP A 31 82.84 -37.41 -31.31
N ILE A 32 83.41 -37.33 -30.10
CA ILE A 32 84.04 -38.50 -29.44
C ILE A 32 83.03 -39.64 -29.24
N LEU A 33 81.84 -39.33 -28.70
CA LEU A 33 80.80 -40.34 -28.46
C LEU A 33 80.29 -41.01 -29.75
N LYS A 34 80.23 -40.25 -30.87
CA LYS A 34 79.90 -40.77 -32.21
C LYS A 34 81.03 -41.62 -32.80
N ALA A 35 82.26 -41.11 -32.80
CA ALA A 35 83.42 -41.76 -33.41
C ALA A 35 83.71 -43.13 -32.77
N GLU A 36 83.70 -43.19 -31.44
CA GLU A 36 83.97 -44.42 -30.69
C GLU A 36 82.75 -45.35 -30.59
N GLN A 37 81.58 -44.93 -31.08
CA GLN A 37 80.28 -45.61 -30.90
C GLN A 37 80.00 -45.90 -29.41
N ALA A 38 80.15 -44.88 -28.59
CA ALA A 38 80.03 -44.98 -27.15
C ALA A 38 78.60 -45.39 -26.70
N PRO A 39 78.46 -46.36 -25.76
CA PRO A 39 77.17 -46.81 -25.27
C PRO A 39 76.24 -45.69 -24.77
N LEU A 40 74.95 -45.79 -25.09
CA LEU A 40 73.94 -44.75 -24.84
C LEU A 40 73.70 -44.41 -23.36
N ASN A 41 74.11 -45.28 -22.43
CA ASN A 41 74.10 -44.95 -21.00
C ASN A 41 75.14 -43.86 -20.66
N LEU A 42 76.27 -43.78 -21.36
CA LEU A 42 77.27 -42.71 -21.21
C LEU A 42 76.71 -41.37 -21.70
N TRP A 43 76.04 -41.36 -22.87
CA TRP A 43 75.32 -40.18 -23.38
C TRP A 43 74.33 -39.64 -22.34
N LEU A 44 73.51 -40.51 -21.76
CA LEU A 44 72.57 -40.17 -20.69
C LEU A 44 73.27 -39.67 -19.42
N THR A 45 74.39 -40.27 -19.01
CA THR A 45 75.16 -39.82 -17.83
C THR A 45 75.75 -38.42 -18.03
N ILE A 46 76.36 -38.16 -19.19
CA ILE A 46 76.94 -36.85 -19.52
C ILE A 46 75.84 -35.79 -19.62
N ALA A 47 74.74 -36.08 -20.32
CA ALA A 47 73.59 -35.17 -20.43
C ALA A 47 73.02 -34.81 -19.05
N ARG A 48 72.80 -35.79 -18.16
CA ARG A 48 72.34 -35.54 -16.78
C ARG A 48 73.27 -34.63 -16.00
N GLU A 49 74.57 -34.67 -16.25
CA GLU A 49 75.54 -33.82 -15.56
C GLU A 49 75.57 -32.38 -16.13
N TYR A 50 75.47 -32.21 -17.46
CA TYR A 50 75.21 -30.89 -18.06
C TYR A 50 73.93 -30.25 -17.49
N PHE A 51 72.87 -31.04 -17.32
CA PHE A 51 71.62 -30.59 -16.71
C PHE A 51 71.80 -30.12 -15.25
N LYS A 52 72.50 -30.87 -14.39
CA LYS A 52 72.83 -30.44 -13.02
C LYS A 52 73.61 -29.13 -12.97
N GLN A 53 74.49 -28.90 -13.95
CA GLN A 53 75.30 -27.69 -14.07
C GLN A 53 74.54 -26.50 -14.69
N GLY A 54 73.24 -26.64 -14.95
CA GLY A 54 72.39 -25.59 -15.56
C GLY A 54 72.64 -25.36 -17.05
N LYS A 55 73.48 -26.18 -17.69
CA LYS A 55 73.89 -26.07 -19.09
C LYS A 55 72.86 -26.76 -20.01
N LEU A 56 71.69 -26.14 -20.12
CA LEU A 56 70.49 -26.73 -20.74
C LEU A 56 70.62 -26.92 -22.27
N GLU A 57 71.34 -26.04 -22.96
CA GLU A 57 71.54 -26.14 -24.42
C GLU A 57 72.37 -27.37 -24.78
N GLN A 58 73.45 -27.60 -24.05
CA GLN A 58 74.37 -28.73 -24.17
C GLN A 58 73.67 -30.05 -23.81
N PHE A 59 72.86 -30.05 -22.74
CA PHE A 59 71.97 -31.17 -22.39
C PHE A 59 71.04 -31.54 -23.55
N LEU A 60 70.39 -30.55 -24.19
CA LEU A 60 69.52 -30.78 -25.34
C LEU A 60 70.28 -31.28 -26.58
N GLN A 61 71.46 -30.72 -26.86
CA GLN A 61 72.29 -31.10 -27.99
C GLN A 61 72.67 -32.58 -27.91
N ILE A 62 73.22 -33.02 -26.77
CA ILE A 62 73.62 -34.41 -26.51
C ILE A 62 72.43 -35.37 -26.67
N LEU A 63 71.25 -35.02 -26.16
CA LEU A 63 70.06 -35.89 -26.29
C LEU A 63 69.48 -35.91 -27.71
N LYS A 64 69.57 -34.81 -28.46
CA LYS A 64 69.14 -34.75 -29.87
C LYS A 64 70.07 -35.56 -30.77
N ASP A 65 71.38 -35.39 -30.63
CA ASP A 65 72.36 -36.21 -31.34
C ASP A 65 72.27 -37.69 -30.95
N GLY A 66 72.08 -37.98 -29.65
CA GLY A 66 71.84 -39.33 -29.12
C GLY A 66 70.50 -39.96 -29.52
N SER A 67 69.63 -39.24 -30.24
CA SER A 67 68.39 -39.76 -30.84
C SER A 67 68.26 -39.45 -32.34
N SER A 68 69.39 -39.13 -32.98
CA SER A 68 69.53 -38.94 -34.43
C SER A 68 69.38 -40.27 -35.20
N PRO A 69 69.07 -40.24 -36.51
CA PRO A 69 68.91 -41.46 -37.32
C PRO A 69 70.15 -42.36 -37.33
N GLU A 70 71.34 -41.75 -37.42
CA GLU A 70 72.63 -42.46 -37.42
C GLU A 70 72.84 -43.25 -36.12
N VAL A 71 72.46 -42.69 -34.98
CA VAL A 71 72.56 -43.34 -33.67
C VAL A 71 71.43 -44.36 -33.47
N ASP A 72 70.21 -44.07 -33.96
CA ASP A 72 69.07 -45.01 -33.95
C ASP A 72 69.36 -46.29 -34.77
N GLU A 73 70.09 -46.19 -35.88
CA GLU A 73 70.51 -47.33 -36.71
C GLU A 73 71.64 -48.13 -36.03
N ASN A 74 72.68 -47.47 -35.51
CA ASN A 74 73.81 -48.15 -34.85
C ASN A 74 73.41 -48.88 -33.55
N PHE A 75 72.35 -48.43 -32.86
CA PHE A 75 71.88 -49.01 -31.60
C PHE A 75 70.45 -49.57 -31.70
N ALA A 76 70.07 -50.12 -32.86
CA ALA A 76 68.71 -50.63 -33.12
C ALA A 76 68.20 -51.61 -32.04
N ASP A 77 69.06 -52.53 -31.56
CA ASP A 77 68.72 -53.53 -30.53
C ASP A 77 68.59 -52.96 -29.11
N VAL A 78 69.14 -51.77 -28.84
CA VAL A 78 69.24 -51.17 -27.49
C VAL A 78 67.96 -50.40 -27.15
N ARG A 79 66.96 -51.10 -26.63
CA ARG A 79 65.62 -50.51 -26.40
C ARG A 79 65.54 -49.53 -25.23
N TYR A 80 66.09 -49.88 -24.05
CA TYR A 80 65.85 -49.12 -22.82
C TYR A 80 66.48 -47.71 -22.85
N GLU A 81 67.77 -47.61 -23.19
CA GLU A 81 68.50 -46.34 -23.24
C GLU A 81 67.93 -45.40 -24.31
N ARG A 82 67.50 -45.92 -25.47
CA ARG A 82 66.84 -45.13 -26.52
C ARG A 82 65.50 -44.58 -26.04
N ILE A 83 64.69 -45.38 -25.35
CA ILE A 83 63.46 -44.88 -24.72
C ILE A 83 63.77 -43.84 -23.63
N ALA A 84 64.80 -44.04 -22.82
CA ALA A 84 65.20 -43.09 -21.78
C ALA A 84 65.66 -41.72 -22.34
N ILE A 85 66.38 -41.70 -23.48
CA ILE A 85 66.75 -40.45 -24.19
C ILE A 85 65.49 -39.73 -24.70
N LEU A 86 64.57 -40.46 -25.33
CA LEU A 86 63.32 -39.91 -25.89
C LEU A 86 62.37 -39.42 -24.79
N ASN A 87 62.27 -40.13 -23.67
CA ASN A 87 61.49 -39.72 -22.50
C ASN A 87 62.11 -38.49 -21.83
N ALA A 88 63.45 -38.35 -21.79
CA ALA A 88 64.11 -37.15 -21.26
C ALA A 88 63.85 -35.91 -22.13
N LEU A 89 63.88 -36.04 -23.46
CA LEU A 89 63.46 -34.97 -24.38
C LEU A 89 61.96 -34.64 -24.22
N GLY A 90 61.10 -35.66 -24.15
CA GLY A 90 59.66 -35.50 -23.92
C GLY A 90 59.36 -34.75 -22.61
N ALA A 91 60.03 -35.12 -21.52
CA ALA A 91 59.89 -34.48 -20.21
C ALA A 91 60.36 -33.03 -20.22
N TYR A 92 61.51 -32.73 -20.85
CA TYR A 92 62.01 -31.37 -20.97
C TYR A 92 61.06 -30.47 -21.77
N TYR A 93 60.57 -30.92 -22.93
CA TYR A 93 59.59 -30.14 -23.71
C TYR A 93 58.23 -30.02 -23.00
N SER A 94 57.83 -31.02 -22.19
CA SER A 94 56.66 -30.92 -21.31
C SER A 94 56.84 -29.85 -20.23
N TYR A 95 58.05 -29.75 -19.66
CA TYR A 95 58.40 -28.71 -18.69
C TYR A 95 58.41 -27.32 -19.33
N LEU A 96 59.00 -27.15 -20.53
CA LEU A 96 58.95 -25.87 -21.25
C LEU A 96 57.51 -25.42 -21.52
N GLY A 97 56.63 -26.30 -22.01
CA GLY A 97 55.21 -25.97 -22.21
C GLY A 97 54.44 -25.69 -20.90
N LYS A 98 54.94 -26.14 -19.73
CA LYS A 98 54.37 -25.80 -18.43
C LYS A 98 54.79 -24.40 -17.96
N ILE A 99 56.02 -23.96 -18.24
CA ILE A 99 56.53 -22.64 -17.81
C ILE A 99 56.29 -21.51 -18.83
N GLU A 100 56.10 -21.82 -20.11
CA GLU A 100 55.90 -20.80 -21.14
C GLU A 100 54.55 -20.08 -21.00
N THR A 101 54.61 -18.76 -21.16
CA THR A 101 53.49 -17.81 -21.02
C THR A 101 52.78 -17.53 -22.35
N LYS A 102 53.51 -17.56 -23.47
CA LYS A 102 52.97 -17.34 -24.82
C LYS A 102 52.29 -18.62 -25.32
N GLN A 103 50.97 -18.55 -25.52
CA GLN A 103 50.17 -19.74 -25.83
C GLN A 103 50.62 -20.48 -27.11
N GLY A 104 51.05 -19.78 -28.16
CA GLY A 104 51.54 -20.42 -29.39
C GLY A 104 52.83 -21.25 -29.19
N GLU A 105 53.82 -20.68 -28.50
CA GLU A 105 55.09 -21.36 -28.21
C GLU A 105 54.89 -22.53 -27.21
N LYS A 106 53.98 -22.34 -26.24
CA LYS A 106 53.51 -23.39 -25.33
C LYS A 106 52.89 -24.58 -26.06
N GLU A 107 52.01 -24.33 -27.03
CA GLU A 107 51.38 -25.38 -27.84
C GLU A 107 52.42 -26.13 -28.69
N GLU A 108 53.42 -25.43 -29.27
CA GLU A 108 54.54 -26.06 -29.99
C GLU A 108 55.39 -26.96 -29.07
N HIS A 109 55.68 -26.52 -27.84
CA HIS A 109 56.38 -27.33 -26.84
C HIS A 109 55.58 -28.58 -26.43
N PHE A 110 54.25 -28.48 -26.31
CA PHE A 110 53.41 -29.65 -26.06
C PHE A 110 53.29 -30.61 -27.27
N ILE A 111 53.31 -30.09 -28.51
CA ILE A 111 53.34 -30.90 -29.73
C ILE A 111 54.66 -31.66 -29.85
N THR A 112 55.79 -30.99 -29.63
CA THR A 112 57.13 -31.60 -29.67
C THR A 112 57.32 -32.62 -28.55
N ALA A 113 56.86 -32.34 -27.32
CA ALA A 113 56.81 -33.34 -26.25
C ALA A 113 55.97 -34.58 -26.64
N SER A 114 54.78 -34.35 -27.22
CA SER A 114 53.91 -35.43 -27.70
C SER A 114 54.60 -36.28 -28.79
N HIS A 115 55.42 -35.67 -29.65
CA HIS A 115 56.19 -36.37 -30.67
C HIS A 115 57.22 -37.33 -30.05
N TYR A 116 58.06 -36.86 -29.11
CA TYR A 116 59.12 -37.70 -28.52
C TYR A 116 58.54 -38.89 -27.73
N TYR A 117 57.50 -38.69 -26.92
CA TYR A 117 56.84 -39.81 -26.23
C TYR A 117 56.16 -40.79 -27.19
N ASN A 118 55.70 -40.34 -28.36
CA ASN A 118 55.16 -41.24 -29.39
C ASN A 118 56.24 -41.90 -30.26
N LYS A 119 57.47 -41.37 -30.31
CA LYS A 119 58.65 -42.10 -30.81
C LYS A 119 59.05 -43.19 -29.80
N ALA A 120 59.04 -42.88 -28.50
CA ALA A 120 59.32 -43.84 -27.43
C ALA A 120 58.33 -45.03 -27.38
N SER A 121 57.02 -44.77 -27.36
CA SER A 121 55.99 -45.84 -27.33
C SER A 121 55.98 -46.75 -28.57
N LYS A 122 56.68 -46.42 -29.66
CA LYS A 122 56.88 -47.30 -30.83
C LYS A 122 58.00 -48.31 -30.62
N ILE A 123 58.93 -48.06 -29.69
CA ILE A 123 60.04 -48.97 -29.36
C ILE A 123 59.56 -50.01 -28.35
N ASP A 124 58.84 -49.58 -27.31
CA ASP A 124 58.06 -50.47 -26.44
C ASP A 124 56.77 -49.79 -25.96
N THR A 125 55.65 -50.50 -26.12
CA THR A 125 54.31 -50.03 -25.69
C THR A 125 54.06 -50.18 -24.19
N ARG A 126 54.87 -51.00 -23.49
CA ARG A 126 54.67 -51.36 -22.07
C ARG A 126 55.64 -50.65 -21.11
N GLU A 127 56.59 -49.86 -21.62
CA GLU A 127 57.60 -49.19 -20.80
C GLU A 127 56.95 -48.14 -19.86
N PRO A 128 57.01 -48.35 -18.53
CA PRO A 128 56.33 -47.49 -17.56
C PRO A 128 56.76 -46.01 -17.62
N SER A 129 58.05 -45.73 -17.84
CA SER A 129 58.57 -44.36 -17.85
C SER A 129 57.98 -43.49 -18.97
N THR A 130 57.58 -44.09 -20.11
CA THR A 130 56.89 -43.36 -21.19
C THR A 130 55.43 -43.06 -20.83
N TRP A 131 54.75 -43.96 -20.11
CA TRP A 131 53.37 -43.73 -19.66
C TRP A 131 53.30 -42.68 -18.54
N ILE A 132 54.25 -42.69 -17.60
CA ILE A 132 54.41 -41.63 -16.58
C ILE A 132 54.62 -40.27 -17.27
N GLY A 133 55.56 -40.18 -18.21
CA GLY A 133 55.84 -38.94 -18.95
C GLY A 133 54.64 -38.46 -19.79
N LYS A 134 53.87 -39.37 -20.38
CA LYS A 134 52.59 -39.04 -21.06
C LYS A 134 51.54 -38.52 -20.08
N GLY A 135 51.37 -39.15 -18.92
CA GLY A 135 50.45 -38.67 -17.88
C GLY A 135 50.82 -37.27 -17.38
N GLN A 136 52.11 -36.99 -17.18
CA GLN A 136 52.61 -35.67 -16.80
C GLN A 136 52.38 -34.61 -17.89
N LEU A 137 52.54 -34.96 -19.17
CA LEU A 137 52.22 -34.07 -20.30
C LEU A 137 50.71 -33.79 -20.41
N LEU A 138 49.87 -34.80 -20.16
CA LEU A 138 48.41 -34.65 -20.17
C LEU A 138 47.94 -33.77 -19.00
N LEU A 139 48.52 -33.93 -17.80
CA LEU A 139 48.35 -32.97 -16.70
C LEU A 139 48.77 -31.55 -17.09
N ALA A 140 49.92 -31.38 -17.77
CA ALA A 140 50.39 -30.07 -18.20
C ALA A 140 49.48 -29.39 -19.25
N LYS A 141 48.74 -30.18 -20.05
CA LYS A 141 47.69 -29.70 -20.97
C LYS A 141 46.35 -29.42 -20.29
N GLY A 142 46.07 -30.07 -19.15
CA GLY A 142 44.75 -30.07 -18.50
C GLY A 142 43.85 -31.25 -18.88
N ASP A 143 44.36 -32.26 -19.59
CA ASP A 143 43.64 -33.46 -20.02
C ASP A 143 43.55 -34.50 -18.86
N ILE A 144 42.94 -34.10 -17.74
CA ILE A 144 42.93 -34.82 -16.45
C ILE A 144 42.49 -36.29 -16.59
N ASP A 145 41.43 -36.57 -17.35
CA ASP A 145 40.91 -37.93 -17.53
C ASP A 145 41.82 -38.84 -18.36
N GLN A 146 42.56 -38.27 -19.32
CA GLN A 146 43.56 -39.03 -20.07
C GLN A 146 44.82 -39.25 -19.22
N ALA A 147 45.19 -38.29 -18.38
CA ALA A 147 46.28 -38.44 -17.41
C ALA A 147 45.99 -39.55 -16.38
N PHE A 148 44.77 -39.59 -15.84
CA PHE A 148 44.29 -40.65 -14.94
C PHE A 148 44.53 -42.04 -15.54
N ASN A 149 44.08 -42.24 -16.78
CA ASN A 149 44.24 -43.50 -17.49
C ASN A 149 45.72 -43.83 -17.77
N ALA A 150 46.54 -42.83 -18.12
CA ALA A 150 47.97 -43.02 -18.36
C ALA A 150 48.75 -43.45 -17.11
N PHE A 151 48.38 -42.97 -15.92
CA PHE A 151 48.97 -43.43 -14.66
C PHE A 151 48.44 -44.80 -14.23
N ASN A 152 47.14 -45.07 -14.37
CA ASN A 152 46.56 -46.37 -14.03
C ASN A 152 47.15 -47.52 -14.87
N ILE A 153 47.43 -47.30 -16.16
CA ILE A 153 48.13 -48.28 -17.03
C ILE A 153 49.50 -48.71 -16.46
N VAL A 154 50.15 -47.86 -15.67
CA VAL A 154 51.40 -48.21 -14.97
C VAL A 154 51.12 -48.97 -13.68
N LEU A 155 50.12 -48.55 -12.90
CA LEU A 155 49.76 -49.18 -11.62
C LEU A 155 49.14 -50.57 -11.79
N ASP A 156 48.47 -50.84 -12.92
CA ASP A 156 48.03 -52.18 -13.33
C ASP A 156 49.20 -53.16 -13.52
N GLY A 157 50.42 -52.65 -13.76
CA GLY A 157 51.65 -53.44 -13.90
C GLY A 157 52.55 -53.42 -12.65
N ASP A 158 52.64 -52.27 -11.97
CA ASP A 158 53.41 -52.02 -10.75
C ASP A 158 52.63 -51.08 -9.82
N GLY A 159 51.80 -51.67 -8.94
CA GLY A 159 50.96 -50.90 -8.02
C GLY A 159 51.72 -50.06 -6.98
N ASN A 160 53.04 -50.26 -6.83
CA ASN A 160 53.88 -49.48 -5.93
C ASN A 160 54.72 -48.42 -6.68
N ASN A 161 54.39 -48.12 -7.94
CA ASN A 161 55.16 -47.19 -8.77
C ASN A 161 55.01 -45.73 -8.30
N VAL A 162 55.92 -45.28 -7.41
CA VAL A 162 55.85 -43.96 -6.77
C VAL A 162 55.65 -42.80 -7.76
N PRO A 163 56.37 -42.69 -8.90
CA PRO A 163 56.12 -41.63 -9.87
C PRO A 163 54.70 -41.63 -10.50
N ALA A 164 54.11 -42.81 -10.71
CA ALA A 164 52.73 -42.92 -11.20
C ALA A 164 51.70 -42.60 -10.10
N LEU A 165 51.96 -43.02 -8.85
CA LEU A 165 51.13 -42.67 -7.68
C LEU A 165 51.12 -41.16 -7.41
N LEU A 166 52.27 -40.48 -7.55
CA LEU A 166 52.38 -39.01 -7.45
C LEU A 166 51.59 -38.32 -8.58
N GLY A 167 51.70 -38.83 -9.81
CA GLY A 167 50.88 -38.38 -10.94
C GLY A 167 49.38 -38.56 -10.69
N LEU A 168 48.99 -39.68 -10.07
CA LEU A 168 47.60 -39.96 -9.71
C LEU A 168 47.10 -39.06 -8.56
N ALA A 169 47.94 -38.74 -7.58
CA ALA A 169 47.59 -37.78 -6.53
C ALA A 169 47.41 -36.36 -7.08
N CYS A 170 48.23 -35.94 -8.04
CA CYS A 170 48.01 -34.70 -8.81
C CYS A 170 46.67 -34.72 -9.57
N VAL A 171 46.29 -35.86 -10.18
CA VAL A 171 44.97 -36.04 -10.80
C VAL A 171 43.86 -35.92 -9.76
N TYR A 172 43.91 -36.66 -8.65
CA TYR A 172 42.89 -36.61 -7.60
C TYR A 172 42.75 -35.21 -6.99
N PHE A 173 43.86 -34.50 -6.75
CA PHE A 173 43.87 -33.10 -6.34
C PHE A 173 43.10 -32.22 -7.35
N SER A 174 43.42 -32.35 -8.65
CA SER A 174 42.73 -31.59 -9.71
C SER A 174 41.25 -31.94 -9.90
N ARG A 175 40.80 -33.12 -9.42
CA ARG A 175 39.39 -33.54 -9.38
C ARG A 175 38.68 -33.21 -8.05
N GLY A 176 39.40 -32.70 -7.04
CA GLY A 176 38.88 -32.49 -5.68
C GLY A 176 38.68 -33.77 -4.87
N GLN A 177 39.22 -34.91 -5.29
CA GLN A 177 39.08 -36.23 -4.64
C GLN A 177 40.17 -36.45 -3.58
N TYR A 178 40.27 -35.52 -2.62
CA TYR A 178 41.40 -35.49 -1.69
C TYR A 178 41.50 -36.72 -0.76
N SER A 179 40.39 -37.44 -0.54
CA SER A 179 40.35 -38.72 0.19
C SER A 179 41.30 -39.77 -0.38
N ASP A 180 41.46 -39.79 -1.70
CA ASP A 180 42.09 -40.91 -2.41
C ASP A 180 43.63 -40.75 -2.38
N SER A 181 44.11 -39.55 -2.04
CA SER A 181 45.51 -39.25 -1.69
C SER A 181 45.99 -39.96 -0.40
N LEU A 182 45.06 -40.50 0.40
CA LEU A 182 45.37 -41.26 1.61
C LEU A 182 46.14 -42.56 1.32
N GLU A 183 46.09 -43.08 0.08
CA GLU A 183 46.92 -44.24 -0.31
C GLU A 183 48.38 -43.84 -0.56
N LEU A 184 48.63 -42.70 -1.20
CA LEU A 184 49.97 -42.15 -1.37
C LEU A 184 50.61 -41.83 0.00
N HIS A 185 49.86 -41.25 0.94
CA HIS A 185 50.39 -40.93 2.27
C HIS A 185 50.74 -42.18 3.13
N LYS A 186 50.11 -43.34 2.88
CA LYS A 186 50.53 -44.61 3.50
C LYS A 186 51.88 -45.11 2.97
N LEU A 187 52.22 -44.77 1.72
CA LEU A 187 53.44 -45.21 1.03
C LEU A 187 54.60 -44.24 1.26
N ASP A 188 54.33 -42.94 1.30
CA ASP A 188 55.27 -41.88 1.66
C ASP A 188 54.63 -40.91 2.69
N PRO A 189 54.86 -41.13 4.00
CA PRO A 189 54.34 -40.27 5.06
C PRO A 189 54.94 -38.86 5.12
N GLU A 190 56.02 -38.59 4.37
CA GLU A 190 56.70 -37.29 4.33
C GLU A 190 56.40 -36.53 3.02
N ASN A 191 55.51 -37.08 2.18
CA ASN A 191 55.15 -36.48 0.92
C ASN A 191 54.40 -35.15 1.09
N VAL A 192 55.01 -34.05 0.68
CA VAL A 192 54.46 -32.69 0.83
C VAL A 192 53.14 -32.53 0.05
N GLU A 193 53.04 -33.08 -1.16
CA GLU A 193 51.83 -32.97 -1.99
C GLU A 193 50.66 -33.77 -1.37
N ALA A 194 50.93 -34.99 -0.87
CA ALA A 194 49.93 -35.78 -0.15
C ALA A 194 49.51 -35.12 1.18
N LEU A 195 50.45 -34.59 1.95
CA LEU A 195 50.19 -33.88 3.21
C LEU A 195 49.33 -32.63 2.98
N VAL A 196 49.59 -31.85 1.93
CA VAL A 196 48.76 -30.69 1.57
C VAL A 196 47.38 -31.11 1.07
N ALA A 197 47.27 -32.14 0.22
CA ALA A 197 45.98 -32.64 -0.25
C ALA A 197 45.10 -33.14 0.90
N LEU A 198 45.64 -33.97 1.79
CA LEU A 198 44.93 -34.44 3.00
C LEU A 198 44.64 -33.29 3.96
N GLY A 199 45.56 -32.35 4.12
CA GLY A 199 45.33 -31.14 4.90
C GLY A 199 44.12 -30.35 4.39
N ILE A 200 44.00 -30.12 3.08
CA ILE A 200 42.83 -29.48 2.47
C ILE A 200 41.56 -30.29 2.73
N SER A 201 41.62 -31.62 2.60
CA SER A 201 40.49 -32.52 2.90
C SER A 201 39.97 -32.34 4.32
N ASP A 202 40.88 -32.31 5.30
CA ASP A 202 40.53 -32.17 6.72
C ASP A 202 39.99 -30.77 7.03
N LEU A 203 40.56 -29.72 6.43
CA LEU A 203 40.06 -28.34 6.55
C LEU A 203 38.66 -28.18 5.93
N GLN A 204 38.36 -28.88 4.84
CA GLN A 204 37.04 -28.85 4.18
C GLN A 204 35.92 -29.50 5.01
N THR A 205 36.24 -30.36 5.99
CA THR A 205 35.22 -30.88 6.92
C THR A 205 34.61 -29.80 7.81
N ASN A 206 35.33 -28.69 8.02
CA ASN A 206 34.98 -27.60 8.93
C ASN A 206 34.72 -28.01 10.41
N GLU A 207 35.08 -29.24 10.80
CA GLU A 207 34.99 -29.68 12.19
C GLU A 207 36.19 -29.18 13.01
N ALA A 208 36.01 -28.88 14.30
CA ALA A 208 37.11 -28.45 15.17
C ALA A 208 38.27 -29.47 15.29
N ASN A 209 38.03 -30.75 14.98
CA ASN A 209 39.08 -31.78 14.90
C ASN A 209 39.73 -31.85 13.51
N GLY A 210 38.95 -31.75 12.43
CA GLY A 210 39.47 -31.66 11.06
C GLY A 210 40.32 -30.40 10.86
N ILE A 211 39.85 -29.24 11.32
CA ILE A 211 40.61 -27.99 11.29
C ILE A 211 41.97 -28.14 11.99
N ARG A 212 42.01 -28.78 13.17
CA ARG A 212 43.27 -29.03 13.90
C ARG A 212 44.20 -29.95 13.10
N SER A 213 43.71 -31.11 12.66
CA SER A 213 44.57 -32.09 11.99
C SER A 213 44.95 -31.68 10.55
N GLY A 214 44.16 -30.83 9.91
CA GLY A 214 44.52 -30.17 8.66
C GLY A 214 45.64 -29.14 8.86
N MET A 215 45.57 -28.31 9.91
CA MET A 215 46.65 -27.37 10.24
C MET A 215 47.94 -28.08 10.69
N GLU A 216 47.85 -29.19 11.44
CA GLU A 216 49.00 -30.05 11.76
C GLU A 216 49.70 -30.57 10.48
N LYS A 217 48.93 -30.98 9.46
CA LYS A 217 49.49 -31.42 8.16
C LYS A 217 50.07 -30.25 7.36
N MET A 218 49.47 -29.07 7.39
CA MET A 218 50.01 -27.87 6.75
C MET A 218 51.33 -27.41 7.39
N GLN A 219 51.42 -27.46 8.73
CA GLN A 219 52.67 -27.20 9.45
C GLN A 219 53.74 -28.23 9.07
N ARG A 220 53.43 -29.54 9.11
CA ARG A 220 54.40 -30.58 8.74
C ARG A 220 54.85 -30.48 7.28
N ALA A 221 53.95 -30.11 6.36
CA ALA A 221 54.29 -29.84 4.97
C ALA A 221 55.26 -28.65 4.81
N PHE A 222 55.10 -27.60 5.62
CA PHE A 222 56.03 -26.46 5.68
C PHE A 222 57.38 -26.83 6.34
N GLU A 223 57.39 -27.64 7.39
CA GLU A 223 58.61 -28.13 8.03
C GLU A 223 59.47 -28.98 7.09
N ILE A 224 58.84 -29.77 6.21
CA ILE A 224 59.52 -30.60 5.20
C ILE A 224 59.92 -29.76 3.98
N TYR A 225 59.06 -28.85 3.50
CA TYR A 225 59.35 -27.97 2.37
C TYR A 225 58.80 -26.54 2.58
N PRO A 226 59.63 -25.61 3.10
CA PRO A 226 59.22 -24.24 3.45
C PRO A 226 58.70 -23.37 2.30
N TYR A 227 58.88 -23.80 1.04
CA TYR A 227 58.46 -23.06 -0.15
C TYR A 227 57.15 -23.57 -0.76
N CYS A 228 56.39 -24.43 -0.06
CA CYS A 228 55.06 -24.84 -0.53
C CYS A 228 54.04 -23.70 -0.44
N ALA A 229 53.86 -22.96 -1.54
CA ALA A 229 52.93 -21.82 -1.61
C ALA A 229 51.49 -22.14 -1.14
N MET A 230 51.03 -23.39 -1.29
CA MET A 230 49.72 -23.82 -0.78
C MET A 230 49.70 -23.92 0.75
N SER A 231 50.67 -24.58 1.40
CA SER A 231 50.67 -24.66 2.87
C SER A 231 50.93 -23.29 3.50
N LEU A 232 51.82 -22.48 2.91
CA LEU A 232 52.04 -21.08 3.27
C LEU A 232 50.73 -20.26 3.25
N ASN A 233 49.90 -20.40 2.20
CA ASN A 233 48.61 -19.71 2.11
C ASN A 233 47.59 -20.18 3.15
N TYR A 234 47.53 -21.47 3.48
CA TYR A 234 46.63 -21.98 4.52
C TYR A 234 47.09 -21.58 5.93
N LEU A 235 48.39 -21.61 6.20
CA LEU A 235 48.99 -21.11 7.45
C LEU A 235 48.77 -19.60 7.58
N ALA A 236 48.95 -18.81 6.51
CA ALA A 236 48.65 -17.37 6.51
C ALA A 236 47.16 -17.08 6.82
N ASN A 237 46.23 -17.86 6.25
CA ASN A 237 44.81 -17.76 6.57
C ASN A 237 44.53 -18.10 8.05
N HIS A 238 45.21 -19.09 8.63
CA HIS A 238 45.13 -19.39 10.07
C HIS A 238 45.67 -18.23 10.92
N PHE A 239 46.88 -17.73 10.62
CA PHE A 239 47.50 -16.65 11.38
C PHE A 239 46.70 -15.34 11.33
N PHE A 240 45.98 -15.08 10.23
CA PHE A 240 45.01 -13.99 10.15
C PHE A 240 43.92 -14.08 11.23
N PHE A 241 43.30 -15.25 11.42
CA PHE A 241 42.29 -15.45 12.47
C PHE A 241 42.86 -15.37 13.89
N THR A 242 44.17 -15.58 14.07
CA THR A 242 44.88 -15.33 15.34
C THR A 242 45.38 -13.88 15.50
N GLY A 243 45.09 -12.97 14.56
CA GLY A 243 45.52 -11.57 14.56
C GLY A 243 47.00 -11.33 14.28
N GLN A 244 47.76 -12.35 13.87
CA GLN A 244 49.22 -12.29 13.69
C GLN A 244 49.61 -11.77 12.29
N HIS A 245 49.09 -10.59 11.93
CA HIS A 245 49.16 -10.00 10.59
C HIS A 245 50.56 -9.92 9.96
N PHE A 246 51.61 -9.75 10.77
CA PHE A 246 53.00 -9.75 10.31
C PHE A 246 53.44 -11.10 9.73
N LEU A 247 53.03 -12.22 10.35
CA LEU A 247 53.29 -13.56 9.80
C LEU A 247 52.48 -13.81 8.53
N VAL A 248 51.26 -13.29 8.45
CA VAL A 248 50.42 -13.36 7.23
C VAL A 248 51.17 -12.74 6.05
N GLU A 249 51.77 -11.55 6.23
CA GLU A 249 52.57 -10.86 5.21
C GLU A 249 53.81 -11.67 4.82
N GLN A 250 54.63 -12.12 5.78
CA GLN A 250 55.84 -12.90 5.47
C GLN A 250 55.55 -14.24 4.75
N LEU A 251 54.50 -14.96 5.17
CA LEU A 251 54.12 -16.25 4.58
C LEU A 251 53.52 -16.08 3.17
N THR A 252 52.87 -14.95 2.88
CA THR A 252 52.28 -14.68 1.55
C THR A 252 53.27 -14.09 0.57
N GLU A 253 54.21 -13.24 1.01
CA GLU A 253 55.34 -12.80 0.19
C GLU A 253 56.22 -13.98 -0.24
N THR A 254 56.54 -14.89 0.69
CA THR A 254 57.28 -16.12 0.38
C THR A 254 56.47 -17.03 -0.56
N ALA A 255 55.17 -17.21 -0.36
CA ALA A 255 54.31 -17.97 -1.28
C ALA A 255 54.30 -17.38 -2.71
N LEU A 256 54.19 -16.05 -2.84
CA LEU A 256 54.24 -15.34 -4.13
C LEU A 256 55.59 -15.52 -4.85
N SER A 257 56.70 -15.50 -4.10
CA SER A 257 58.03 -15.77 -4.68
C SER A 257 58.23 -17.22 -5.12
N ALA A 258 57.48 -18.17 -4.55
CA ALA A 258 57.65 -19.59 -4.78
C ALA A 258 56.76 -20.16 -5.89
N THR A 259 55.70 -19.45 -6.32
CA THR A 259 54.72 -19.99 -7.30
C THR A 259 54.44 -19.07 -8.48
N THR A 260 54.38 -19.66 -9.67
CA THR A 260 53.88 -19.03 -10.90
C THR A 260 52.40 -19.32 -11.17
N HIS A 261 51.74 -20.14 -10.35
CA HIS A 261 50.35 -20.58 -10.59
C HIS A 261 49.33 -19.54 -10.15
N GLY A 262 48.59 -18.97 -11.11
CA GLY A 262 47.62 -17.87 -10.91
C GLY A 262 46.65 -18.07 -9.74
N PRO A 263 45.86 -19.16 -9.67
CA PRO A 263 44.99 -19.44 -8.54
C PRO A 263 45.68 -19.44 -7.17
N THR A 264 46.89 -20.00 -7.06
CA THR A 264 47.66 -19.98 -5.79
C THR A 264 48.15 -18.57 -5.45
N LYS A 265 48.67 -17.82 -6.43
CA LYS A 265 49.04 -16.41 -6.22
C LYS A 265 47.84 -15.57 -5.81
N SER A 266 46.68 -15.81 -6.41
CA SER A 266 45.44 -15.09 -6.11
C SER A 266 45.02 -15.28 -4.65
N HIS A 267 45.18 -16.49 -4.10
CA HIS A 267 45.00 -16.75 -2.66
C HIS A 267 46.02 -15.98 -1.81
N SER A 268 47.29 -15.89 -2.24
CA SER A 268 48.31 -15.11 -1.53
C SER A 268 48.01 -13.61 -1.54
N PHE A 269 47.66 -13.04 -2.70
CA PHE A 269 47.24 -11.65 -2.83
C PHE A 269 45.96 -11.33 -2.05
N TYR A 270 44.99 -12.25 -2.01
CA TYR A 270 43.80 -12.11 -1.19
C TYR A 270 44.14 -12.08 0.32
N ASN A 271 45.02 -12.97 0.79
CA ASN A 271 45.45 -13.00 2.18
C ASN A 271 46.20 -11.70 2.57
N LEU A 272 47.05 -11.17 1.70
CA LEU A 272 47.66 -9.83 1.85
C LEU A 272 46.59 -8.73 1.92
N ALA A 273 45.70 -8.70 0.94
CA ALA A 273 44.63 -7.70 0.85
C ALA A 273 43.76 -7.67 2.10
N ARG A 274 43.41 -8.85 2.63
CA ARG A 274 42.62 -8.99 3.86
C ARG A 274 43.39 -8.54 5.09
N SER A 275 44.71 -8.81 5.15
CA SER A 275 45.60 -8.32 6.22
C SER A 275 45.73 -6.78 6.23
N TYR A 276 45.81 -6.14 5.06
CA TYR A 276 45.76 -4.68 4.95
C TYR A 276 44.37 -4.11 5.22
N HIS A 277 43.30 -4.80 4.82
CA HIS A 277 41.91 -4.41 5.10
C HIS A 277 41.67 -4.33 6.63
N SER A 278 42.08 -5.35 7.40
CA SER A 278 41.97 -5.35 8.86
C SER A 278 42.88 -4.32 9.56
N LYS A 279 43.93 -3.84 8.89
CA LYS A 279 44.77 -2.72 9.36
C LYS A 279 44.19 -1.34 9.02
N GLY A 280 43.12 -1.26 8.22
CA GLY A 280 42.56 0.00 7.71
C GLY A 280 43.36 0.63 6.55
N ASP A 281 44.32 -0.10 5.96
CA ASP A 281 45.13 0.35 4.83
C ASP A 281 44.39 0.07 3.51
N TYR A 282 43.29 0.78 3.30
CA TYR A 282 42.33 0.52 2.23
C TYR A 282 42.94 0.65 0.82
N GLU A 283 43.95 1.51 0.63
CA GLU A 283 44.67 1.66 -0.65
C GLU A 283 45.42 0.37 -1.01
N LYS A 284 46.26 -0.16 -0.11
CA LYS A 284 46.98 -1.42 -0.35
C LYS A 284 46.03 -2.60 -0.42
N ALA A 285 44.99 -2.62 0.42
CA ALA A 285 43.95 -3.65 0.35
C ALA A 285 43.30 -3.68 -1.04
N GLY A 286 42.89 -2.53 -1.58
CA GLY A 286 42.32 -2.41 -2.93
C GLY A 286 43.29 -2.87 -4.03
N MET A 287 44.56 -2.47 -3.96
CA MET A 287 45.59 -2.92 -4.91
C MET A 287 45.77 -4.44 -4.88
N TYR A 288 45.87 -5.07 -3.71
CA TYR A 288 46.06 -6.51 -3.59
C TYR A 288 44.80 -7.31 -3.93
N TYR A 289 43.58 -6.83 -3.63
CA TYR A 289 42.36 -7.48 -4.13
C TYR A 289 42.26 -7.38 -5.66
N LEU A 290 42.65 -6.26 -6.27
CA LEU A 290 42.68 -6.12 -7.73
C LEU A 290 43.71 -7.07 -8.37
N ALA A 291 44.91 -7.19 -7.81
CA ALA A 291 45.91 -8.18 -8.26
C ALA A 291 45.41 -9.62 -8.09
N SER A 292 44.74 -9.92 -6.99
CA SER A 292 44.10 -11.22 -6.73
C SER A 292 43.04 -11.56 -7.78
N VAL A 293 42.22 -10.58 -8.20
CA VAL A 293 41.24 -10.74 -9.31
C VAL A 293 41.93 -10.91 -10.68
N GLN A 294 43.05 -10.23 -10.93
CA GLN A 294 43.76 -10.30 -12.22
C GLN A 294 44.46 -11.65 -12.49
N GLU A 295 44.82 -12.41 -11.46
CA GLU A 295 45.43 -13.75 -11.60
C GLU A 295 44.37 -14.88 -11.79
N ILE A 296 43.07 -14.54 -11.92
CA ILE A 296 41.95 -15.47 -12.10
C ILE A 296 41.24 -15.21 -13.43
N ASN A 297 40.85 -16.27 -14.17
CA ASN A 297 40.09 -16.14 -15.42
C ASN A 297 38.56 -16.19 -15.24
N LYS A 298 38.04 -16.77 -14.15
CA LYS A 298 36.60 -16.96 -13.90
C LYS A 298 36.23 -16.77 -12.42
N PRO A 299 35.16 -16.03 -12.08
CA PRO A 299 34.71 -15.86 -10.68
C PRO A 299 34.43 -17.18 -9.93
N HIS A 300 33.99 -18.23 -10.64
CA HIS A 300 33.76 -19.56 -10.06
C HIS A 300 35.02 -20.25 -9.51
N GLU A 301 36.23 -19.85 -9.94
CA GLU A 301 37.49 -20.42 -9.43
C GLU A 301 37.81 -19.91 -8.02
N TYR A 302 37.57 -18.61 -7.76
CA TYR A 302 37.72 -18.01 -6.44
C TYR A 302 36.94 -16.69 -6.33
N VAL A 303 35.83 -16.70 -5.57
CA VAL A 303 34.88 -15.57 -5.50
C VAL A 303 35.23 -14.51 -4.45
N LEU A 304 35.94 -14.90 -3.38
CA LEU A 304 36.22 -14.02 -2.22
C LEU A 304 36.97 -12.70 -2.56
N PRO A 305 37.88 -12.64 -3.55
CA PRO A 305 38.53 -11.38 -3.94
C PRO A 305 37.56 -10.33 -4.49
N TYR A 306 36.51 -10.74 -5.23
CA TYR A 306 35.50 -9.83 -5.76
C TYR A 306 34.67 -9.20 -4.63
N TYR A 307 34.34 -9.99 -3.60
CA TYR A 307 33.65 -9.51 -2.41
C TYR A 307 34.50 -8.49 -1.63
N GLY A 308 35.76 -8.82 -1.36
CA GLY A 308 36.70 -7.91 -0.70
C GLY A 308 36.97 -6.63 -1.49
N LEU A 309 37.12 -6.72 -2.82
CA LEU A 309 37.28 -5.57 -3.69
C LEU A 309 36.03 -4.67 -3.68
N GLY A 310 34.83 -5.27 -3.72
CA GLY A 310 33.56 -4.53 -3.63
C GLY A 310 33.42 -3.78 -2.31
N GLN A 311 33.79 -4.41 -1.18
CA GLN A 311 33.79 -3.75 0.14
C GLN A 311 34.74 -2.53 0.16
N ILE A 312 35.97 -2.66 -0.34
CA ILE A 312 36.93 -1.56 -0.42
C ILE A 312 36.40 -0.44 -1.34
N GLN A 313 35.91 -0.79 -2.53
CA GLN A 313 35.39 0.20 -3.49
C GLN A 313 34.19 0.96 -2.92
N MET A 314 33.28 0.28 -2.21
CA MET A 314 32.17 0.93 -1.49
C MET A 314 32.67 1.90 -0.41
N LYS A 315 33.70 1.54 0.37
CA LYS A 315 34.32 2.45 1.36
C LYS A 315 35.08 3.63 0.73
N MET A 316 35.59 3.47 -0.49
CA MET A 316 36.24 4.52 -1.28
C MET A 316 35.27 5.37 -2.12
N GLY A 317 33.96 5.07 -2.10
CA GLY A 317 32.94 5.79 -2.89
C GLY A 317 32.83 5.37 -4.37
N ASP A 318 33.57 4.35 -4.81
CA ASP A 318 33.49 3.78 -6.17
C ASP A 318 32.31 2.79 -6.27
N LEU A 319 31.10 3.33 -6.15
CA LEU A 319 29.84 2.58 -6.15
C LEU A 319 29.63 1.78 -7.45
N ILE A 320 30.12 2.28 -8.58
CA ILE A 320 29.94 1.66 -9.89
C ILE A 320 30.75 0.36 -9.97
N ASN A 321 32.05 0.39 -9.69
CA ASN A 321 32.86 -0.83 -9.75
C ASN A 321 32.53 -1.78 -8.57
N ALA A 322 32.18 -1.23 -7.40
CA ALA A 322 31.66 -2.04 -6.29
C ALA A 322 30.43 -2.86 -6.73
N SER A 323 29.45 -2.22 -7.39
CA SER A 323 28.26 -2.92 -7.88
C SER A 323 28.58 -4.04 -8.88
N SER A 324 29.53 -3.82 -9.80
CA SER A 324 29.97 -4.83 -10.77
C SER A 324 30.69 -6.02 -10.10
N ASN A 325 31.47 -5.77 -9.05
CA ASN A 325 32.17 -6.84 -8.34
C ASN A 325 31.22 -7.62 -7.42
N PHE A 326 30.27 -6.97 -6.76
CA PHE A 326 29.20 -7.66 -6.01
C PHE A 326 28.25 -8.45 -6.92
N GLN A 327 27.98 -8.01 -8.15
CA GLN A 327 27.24 -8.81 -9.14
C GLN A 327 27.95 -10.15 -9.44
N LYS A 328 29.28 -10.15 -9.65
CA LYS A 328 30.08 -11.37 -9.86
C LYS A 328 30.07 -12.30 -8.65
N VAL A 329 29.91 -11.76 -7.43
CA VAL A 329 29.70 -12.59 -6.23
C VAL A 329 28.34 -13.28 -6.28
N LEU A 330 27.27 -12.57 -6.69
CA LEU A 330 25.93 -13.15 -6.84
C LEU A 330 25.80 -14.13 -8.03
N GLU A 331 26.65 -14.02 -9.06
CA GLU A 331 26.75 -15.03 -10.15
C GLU A 331 27.22 -16.39 -9.63
N VAL A 332 28.06 -16.42 -8.58
CA VAL A 332 28.59 -17.65 -7.96
C VAL A 332 27.77 -18.06 -6.73
N GLN A 333 27.26 -17.08 -5.97
CA GLN A 333 26.50 -17.28 -4.73
C GLN A 333 25.23 -16.40 -4.73
N PRO A 334 24.15 -16.82 -5.42
CA PRO A 334 22.93 -16.01 -5.57
C PRO A 334 22.21 -15.65 -4.26
N GLU A 335 22.48 -16.41 -3.19
CA GLU A 335 21.90 -16.27 -1.85
C GLU A 335 22.90 -15.70 -0.83
N ASN A 336 23.99 -15.06 -1.28
CA ASN A 336 24.94 -14.39 -0.38
C ASN A 336 24.27 -13.16 0.26
N TYR A 337 23.81 -13.31 1.50
CA TYR A 337 23.07 -12.30 2.24
C TYR A 337 23.77 -10.94 2.33
N GLU A 338 25.03 -10.92 2.76
CA GLU A 338 25.80 -9.67 2.92
C GLU A 338 25.94 -8.91 1.59
N THR A 339 26.15 -9.65 0.49
CA THR A 339 26.23 -9.10 -0.87
C THR A 339 24.88 -8.55 -1.34
N LEU A 340 23.76 -9.23 -1.02
CA LEU A 340 22.41 -8.74 -1.34
C LEU A 340 22.09 -7.42 -0.62
N LYS A 341 22.44 -7.29 0.67
CA LYS A 341 22.28 -6.04 1.44
C LYS A 341 23.21 -4.93 0.91
N ALA A 342 24.50 -5.19 0.78
CA ALA A 342 25.48 -4.21 0.28
C ALA A 342 25.14 -3.70 -1.14
N LEU A 343 24.77 -4.60 -2.07
CA LEU A 343 24.37 -4.20 -3.42
C LEU A 343 23.02 -3.46 -3.43
N GLY A 344 22.10 -3.82 -2.54
CA GLY A 344 20.86 -3.07 -2.31
C GLY A 344 21.14 -1.62 -1.95
N ASN A 345 21.97 -1.39 -0.93
CA ASN A 345 22.25 -0.05 -0.40
C ASN A 345 23.10 0.79 -1.39
N ILE A 346 23.98 0.15 -2.17
CA ILE A 346 24.64 0.78 -3.32
C ILE A 346 23.61 1.26 -4.36
N TYR A 347 22.57 0.49 -4.67
CA TYR A 347 21.53 0.94 -5.60
C TYR A 347 20.63 2.04 -5.02
N VAL A 348 20.45 2.14 -3.69
CA VAL A 348 19.81 3.31 -3.07
C VAL A 348 20.65 4.57 -3.32
N GLN A 349 21.98 4.49 -3.09
CA GLN A 349 22.91 5.61 -3.33
C GLN A 349 23.07 5.98 -4.81
N LEU A 350 22.82 5.04 -5.73
CA LEU A 350 22.78 5.27 -7.18
C LEU A 350 21.37 5.64 -7.71
N GLU A 351 20.43 6.00 -6.82
CA GLU A 351 19.02 6.37 -7.10
C GLU A 351 18.17 5.30 -7.82
N GLN A 352 18.68 4.06 -7.97
CA GLN A 352 18.03 2.94 -8.67
C GLN A 352 17.08 2.18 -7.73
N LYS A 353 16.06 2.90 -7.23
CA LYS A 353 15.14 2.44 -6.19
C LYS A 353 14.51 1.07 -6.45
N GLU A 354 14.08 0.78 -7.67
CA GLU A 354 13.41 -0.49 -8.00
C GLU A 354 14.37 -1.69 -7.89
N ARG A 355 15.64 -1.50 -8.25
CA ARG A 355 16.68 -2.54 -8.14
C ARG A 355 17.08 -2.78 -6.69
N ALA A 356 17.26 -1.70 -5.92
CA ALA A 356 17.47 -1.77 -4.48
C ALA A 356 16.33 -2.53 -3.79
N GLN A 357 15.07 -2.17 -4.11
CA GLN A 357 13.88 -2.77 -3.52
C GLN A 357 13.79 -4.28 -3.82
N GLN A 358 14.13 -4.71 -5.05
CA GLN A 358 14.16 -6.13 -5.41
C GLN A 358 15.27 -6.92 -4.70
N LEU A 359 16.41 -6.31 -4.40
CA LEU A 359 17.53 -6.97 -3.72
C LEU A 359 17.33 -7.02 -2.20
N LEU A 360 16.85 -5.94 -1.58
CA LEU A 360 16.49 -5.93 -0.15
C LEU A 360 15.30 -6.85 0.15
N LYS A 361 14.29 -6.93 -0.75
CA LYS A 361 13.21 -7.95 -0.69
C LYS A 361 13.68 -9.40 -0.99
N LYS A 362 14.95 -9.62 -1.35
CA LYS A 362 15.62 -10.94 -1.32
C LYS A 362 16.44 -11.13 -0.05
N ALA A 363 17.21 -10.12 0.37
CA ALA A 363 18.01 -10.15 1.59
C ALA A 363 17.17 -10.55 2.82
N THR A 364 16.03 -9.88 3.03
CA THR A 364 15.06 -10.18 4.11
C THR A 364 14.40 -11.57 4.03
N LYS A 365 14.45 -12.24 2.87
CA LYS A 365 13.97 -13.62 2.70
C LYS A 365 15.06 -14.67 2.94
N VAL A 366 16.32 -14.33 2.61
CA VAL A 366 17.49 -15.17 2.87
C VAL A 366 17.83 -15.16 4.36
N ASN A 367 17.76 -14.00 5.01
CA ASN A 367 17.94 -13.87 6.45
C ASN A 367 16.76 -13.09 7.10
N PRO A 368 15.68 -13.79 7.52
CA PRO A 368 14.53 -13.17 8.19
C PRO A 368 14.78 -12.78 9.67
N GLN A 369 16.03 -12.71 10.13
CA GLN A 369 16.39 -12.42 11.53
C GLN A 369 17.29 -11.19 11.70
N ASP A 370 17.78 -10.59 10.61
CA ASP A 370 18.56 -9.34 10.68
C ASP A 370 17.61 -8.12 10.57
N PRO A 371 17.43 -7.32 11.64
CA PRO A 371 16.58 -6.15 11.60
C PRO A 371 17.10 -5.06 10.65
N GLU A 372 18.42 -4.96 10.41
CA GLU A 372 19.02 -3.90 9.58
C GLU A 372 18.52 -3.98 8.13
N ALA A 373 18.34 -5.18 7.56
CA ALA A 373 17.76 -5.34 6.22
C ALA A 373 16.26 -4.99 6.15
N PHE A 374 15.54 -5.03 7.28
CA PHE A 374 14.16 -4.54 7.35
C PHE A 374 14.11 -3.01 7.53
N LEU A 375 15.12 -2.40 8.17
CA LEU A 375 15.30 -0.94 8.20
C LEU A 375 15.64 -0.38 6.80
N ASP A 376 16.70 -0.91 6.17
CA ASP A 376 17.11 -0.54 4.80
C ASP A 376 15.94 -0.64 3.80
N LEU A 377 15.14 -1.71 3.93
CA LEU A 377 13.96 -1.93 3.10
C LEU A 377 12.83 -0.95 3.45
N GLY A 378 12.56 -0.72 4.74
CA GLY A 378 11.52 0.19 5.21
C GLY A 378 11.75 1.62 4.74
N GLU A 379 12.97 2.15 4.92
CA GLU A 379 13.33 3.52 4.50
C GLU A 379 13.15 3.74 2.99
N LEU A 380 13.60 2.77 2.19
CA LEU A 380 13.40 2.79 0.75
C LEU A 380 11.91 2.76 0.37
N LEU A 381 11.10 2.02 1.12
CA LEU A 381 9.67 1.86 0.86
C LEU A 381 8.83 3.10 1.21
N ILE A 382 9.21 3.93 2.20
CA ILE A 382 8.42 5.11 2.65
C ILE A 382 7.89 5.92 1.45
N SER A 383 8.76 6.23 0.48
CA SER A 383 8.42 7.07 -0.69
C SER A 383 7.62 6.37 -1.80
N THR A 384 7.21 5.10 -1.61
CA THR A 384 6.60 4.26 -2.68
C THR A 384 5.43 3.40 -2.21
N ASP A 385 5.44 2.95 -0.96
CA ASP A 385 4.49 1.98 -0.39
C ASP A 385 4.50 2.11 1.14
N GLU A 386 3.73 3.07 1.66
CA GLU A 386 3.53 3.29 3.11
C GLU A 386 2.93 2.08 3.83
N CYS A 387 2.33 1.14 3.10
CA CYS A 387 1.84 -0.12 3.65
C CYS A 387 3.02 -1.03 3.98
N ALA A 388 3.78 -1.43 2.96
CA ALA A 388 4.93 -2.32 3.13
C ALA A 388 6.09 -1.67 3.92
N ALA A 389 6.20 -0.34 3.95
CA ALA A 389 7.17 0.37 4.79
C ALA A 389 6.90 0.15 6.29
N LEU A 390 5.65 0.28 6.73
CA LEU A 390 5.28 0.02 8.13
C LEU A 390 5.48 -1.46 8.47
N ASP A 391 5.01 -2.38 7.62
CA ASP A 391 5.17 -3.83 7.84
C ASP A 391 6.66 -4.19 8.05
N ALA A 392 7.56 -3.61 7.24
CA ALA A 392 9.00 -3.79 7.39
C ALA A 392 9.52 -3.21 8.73
N PHE A 393 9.17 -1.97 9.06
CA PHE A 393 9.59 -1.33 10.31
C PHE A 393 9.03 -2.02 11.57
N GLU A 394 7.79 -2.48 11.56
CA GLU A 394 7.21 -3.31 12.63
C GLU A 394 7.97 -4.63 12.77
N THR A 395 8.36 -5.30 11.68
CA THR A 395 9.20 -6.50 11.79
C THR A 395 10.60 -6.21 12.36
N ALA A 396 11.24 -5.09 11.97
CA ALA A 396 12.52 -4.66 12.56
C ALA A 396 12.38 -4.37 14.07
N HIS A 397 11.34 -3.63 14.46
CA HIS A 397 11.02 -3.30 15.86
C HIS A 397 10.81 -4.54 16.73
N ASN A 398 10.03 -5.51 16.22
CA ASN A 398 9.80 -6.77 16.91
C ASN A 398 11.08 -7.63 17.01
N LEU A 399 11.91 -7.67 15.97
CA LEU A 399 13.21 -8.39 16.01
C LEU A 399 14.15 -7.79 17.06
N LEU A 400 14.32 -6.46 17.08
CA LEU A 400 15.16 -5.74 18.06
C LEU A 400 14.67 -6.00 19.50
N LYS A 401 13.35 -5.88 19.75
CA LYS A 401 12.75 -6.19 21.05
C LYS A 401 12.95 -7.64 21.48
N MET A 402 12.86 -8.60 20.55
CA MET A 402 13.13 -10.02 20.84
C MET A 402 14.61 -10.31 21.09
N GLY A 403 15.52 -9.54 20.50
CA GLY A 403 16.96 -9.57 20.81
C GLY A 403 17.34 -8.97 22.16
N ASN A 404 16.47 -8.12 22.74
CA ASN A 404 16.78 -7.17 23.81
C ASN A 404 17.84 -6.11 23.39
N GLU A 405 17.83 -5.74 22.11
CA GLU A 405 18.66 -4.66 21.57
C GLU A 405 17.95 -3.30 21.74
N GLU A 406 18.71 -2.22 21.87
CA GLU A 406 18.14 -0.87 21.98
C GLU A 406 17.51 -0.44 20.66
N VAL A 407 16.22 -0.12 20.70
CA VAL A 407 15.45 0.29 19.51
C VAL A 407 15.85 1.73 19.11
N PRO A 408 16.26 1.99 17.86
CA PRO A 408 16.56 3.34 17.40
C PRO A 408 15.37 4.31 17.53
N ILE A 409 15.62 5.54 17.96
CA ILE A 409 14.59 6.58 18.13
C ILE A 409 14.01 6.97 16.76
N GLU A 410 14.84 6.94 15.73
CA GLU A 410 14.49 7.17 14.33
C GLU A 410 13.44 6.17 13.83
N LEU A 411 13.61 4.88 14.16
CA LEU A 411 12.66 3.82 13.80
C LEU A 411 11.28 4.09 14.42
N LEU A 412 11.24 4.33 15.73
CA LEU A 412 9.99 4.59 16.46
C LEU A 412 9.29 5.86 15.99
N ASN A 413 10.07 6.91 15.68
CA ASN A 413 9.55 8.12 15.06
C ASN A 413 8.95 7.83 13.67
N ASN A 414 9.64 7.04 12.83
CA ASN A 414 9.16 6.74 11.47
C ASN A 414 7.89 5.87 11.48
N ILE A 415 7.81 4.87 12.37
CA ILE A 415 6.58 4.08 12.62
C ILE A 415 5.44 5.01 13.09
N GLY A 416 5.72 5.90 14.05
CA GLY A 416 4.75 6.88 14.54
C GLY A 416 4.24 7.84 13.46
N VAL A 417 5.10 8.28 12.53
CA VAL A 417 4.73 9.13 11.38
C VAL A 417 3.86 8.36 10.38
N LEU A 418 4.16 7.10 10.09
CA LEU A 418 3.34 6.26 9.20
C LEU A 418 1.94 6.00 9.78
N HIS A 419 1.82 5.68 11.08
CA HIS A 419 0.50 5.63 11.74
C HIS A 419 -0.20 6.99 11.73
N PHE A 420 0.52 8.11 11.91
CA PHE A 420 -0.06 9.45 11.88
C PHE A 420 -0.69 9.79 10.53
N GLU A 421 0.00 9.50 9.41
CA GLU A 421 -0.54 9.73 8.07
C GLU A 421 -1.68 8.75 7.73
N ARG A 422 -1.71 7.53 8.28
CA ARG A 422 -2.91 6.66 8.21
C ARG A 422 -4.10 7.16 9.04
N GLY A 423 -3.89 8.11 9.95
CA GLY A 423 -4.89 8.58 10.92
C GLY A 423 -5.04 7.70 12.16
N GLU A 424 -4.12 6.78 12.39
CA GLU A 424 -4.09 5.81 13.51
C GLU A 424 -3.52 6.48 14.78
N PHE A 425 -4.12 7.60 15.19
CA PHE A 425 -3.54 8.56 16.14
C PHE A 425 -3.21 7.99 17.53
N GLU A 426 -3.94 6.99 18.03
CA GLU A 426 -3.60 6.31 19.30
C GLU A 426 -2.27 5.52 19.18
N LEU A 427 -2.07 4.77 18.09
CA LEU A 427 -0.84 4.01 17.83
C LEU A 427 0.35 4.96 17.57
N ALA A 428 0.11 6.03 16.80
CA ALA A 428 1.10 7.08 16.58
C ALA A 428 1.55 7.70 17.92
N ARG A 429 0.61 8.03 18.82
CA ARG A 429 0.91 8.54 20.17
C ARG A 429 1.77 7.54 20.96
N GLU A 430 1.43 6.25 20.92
CA GLU A 430 2.16 5.21 21.65
C GLU A 430 3.59 5.04 21.13
N MET A 431 3.81 5.04 19.81
CA MET A 431 5.14 4.95 19.22
C MET A 431 6.01 6.20 19.49
N PHE A 432 5.44 7.41 19.44
CA PHE A 432 6.19 8.60 19.85
C PHE A 432 6.47 8.65 21.36
N MET A 433 5.57 8.15 22.20
CA MET A 433 5.84 8.01 23.64
C MET A 433 6.93 6.96 23.93
N GLU A 434 6.99 5.86 23.17
CA GLU A 434 8.10 4.89 23.25
C GLU A 434 9.43 5.52 22.79
N ALA A 435 9.43 6.28 21.68
CA ALA A 435 10.60 6.99 21.16
C ALA A 435 11.17 8.03 22.14
N LEU A 436 10.29 8.70 22.89
CA LEU A 436 10.67 9.70 23.88
C LEU A 436 11.10 9.06 25.21
N GLY A 437 10.48 7.95 25.61
CA GLY A 437 10.68 7.30 26.90
C GLY A 437 10.24 8.17 28.09
N ASP A 438 10.76 7.87 29.28
CA ASP A 438 10.47 8.64 30.48
C ASP A 438 11.02 10.08 30.41
N GLY A 439 10.17 11.06 30.72
CA GLY A 439 10.56 12.47 30.78
C GLY A 439 9.40 13.42 31.07
N MET A 440 9.68 14.72 30.99
CA MET A 440 8.74 15.78 31.40
C MET A 440 7.46 15.83 30.56
N TRP A 441 7.51 15.42 29.30
CA TRP A 441 6.36 15.31 28.39
C TRP A 441 5.26 14.38 28.92
N SER A 442 5.62 13.27 29.56
CA SER A 442 4.66 12.28 30.09
C SER A 442 3.68 12.90 31.11
N ASN A 443 4.13 13.91 31.88
CA ASN A 443 3.29 14.63 32.85
C ASN A 443 2.18 15.47 32.20
N PHE A 444 2.34 15.86 30.93
CA PHE A 444 1.40 16.69 30.18
C PHE A 444 0.47 15.88 29.27
N VAL A 445 0.91 14.69 28.83
CA VAL A 445 0.17 13.83 27.90
C VAL A 445 -0.70 12.80 28.63
N ASP A 446 -0.21 12.22 29.73
CA ASP A 446 -0.89 11.09 30.35
C ASP A 446 -1.94 11.53 31.37
N VAL A 447 -3.22 11.44 30.99
CA VAL A 447 -4.35 11.76 31.87
C VAL A 447 -4.50 10.72 32.99
N LYS A 448 -4.20 9.44 32.71
CA LYS A 448 -4.61 8.29 33.55
C LYS A 448 -3.80 8.13 34.83
N THR A 449 -2.53 8.55 34.84
CA THR A 449 -1.67 8.46 36.04
C THR A 449 -2.02 9.55 37.07
N GLN A 450 -2.68 9.15 38.16
CA GLN A 450 -2.99 9.99 39.33
C GLN A 450 -1.79 10.11 40.28
N SER A 451 -0.69 10.70 39.81
CA SER A 451 0.43 11.08 40.68
C SER A 451 0.03 12.20 41.64
N SER A 452 0.49 12.16 42.90
CA SER A 452 0.25 13.22 43.90
C SER A 452 0.80 14.58 43.47
N PHE A 453 1.88 14.60 42.68
CA PHE A 453 2.47 15.83 42.14
C PHE A 453 1.50 16.59 41.20
N LYS A 454 0.58 15.85 40.57
CA LYS A 454 -0.49 16.42 39.73
C LYS A 454 -1.42 17.32 40.53
N ILE A 455 -1.64 17.05 41.82
CA ILE A 455 -2.42 17.93 42.70
C ILE A 455 -1.70 19.26 42.90
N GLU A 456 -0.38 19.30 43.09
CA GLU A 456 0.31 20.57 43.30
C GLU A 456 0.42 21.40 42.01
N VAL A 457 0.68 20.77 40.86
CA VAL A 457 0.70 21.48 39.57
C VAL A 457 -0.71 21.90 39.13
N GLN A 458 -1.70 21.00 39.13
CA GLN A 458 -3.08 21.35 38.73
C GLN A 458 -3.75 22.30 39.73
N SER A 459 -3.50 22.20 41.05
CA SER A 459 -4.07 23.16 42.01
C SER A 459 -3.39 24.53 41.93
N ASN A 460 -2.09 24.63 41.63
CA ASN A 460 -1.48 25.93 41.36
C ASN A 460 -1.91 26.52 40.00
N LEU A 461 -2.40 25.71 39.06
CA LEU A 461 -3.05 26.17 37.82
C LEU A 461 -4.52 26.58 38.03
N PHE A 462 -5.32 25.79 38.76
CA PHE A 462 -6.76 26.03 38.96
C PHE A 462 -7.11 26.89 40.18
N ASN A 463 -6.52 26.65 41.36
CA ASN A 463 -6.95 27.29 42.62
C ASN A 463 -6.47 28.74 42.81
N ARG A 464 -5.78 29.32 41.81
CA ARG A 464 -5.62 30.78 41.69
C ARG A 464 -6.33 31.39 40.49
N ALA A 465 -7.06 30.59 39.72
CA ALA A 465 -7.74 30.96 38.49
C ALA A 465 -9.24 31.29 38.67
N GLN A 466 -9.60 32.07 39.70
CA GLN A 466 -10.79 32.94 39.59
C GLN A 466 -10.47 34.10 38.61
N TYR A 467 -10.30 33.76 37.32
CA TYR A 467 -9.93 34.71 36.28
C TYR A 467 -11.15 35.12 35.46
N PRO A 468 -11.35 36.43 35.21
CA PRO A 468 -12.48 36.90 34.41
C PRO A 468 -12.43 36.38 32.97
N THR A 469 -13.60 36.10 32.40
CA THR A 469 -13.78 35.90 30.96
C THR A 469 -13.37 37.15 30.20
N GLY A 470 -12.14 37.20 29.69
CA GLY A 470 -11.60 38.37 28.97
C GLY A 470 -10.09 38.65 29.09
N VAL A 471 -9.28 37.75 29.66
CA VAL A 471 -7.81 37.91 29.69
C VAL A 471 -7.22 37.90 28.27
N SER A 472 -6.30 38.82 27.96
CA SER A 472 -5.70 38.93 26.63
C SER A 472 -4.83 37.72 26.29
N SER A 473 -4.93 37.25 25.04
CA SER A 473 -4.23 36.03 24.57
C SER A 473 -2.70 36.13 24.63
N SER A 474 -2.15 37.35 24.50
CA SER A 474 -0.73 37.65 24.73
C SER A 474 -0.22 37.28 26.14
N LEU A 475 -1.11 37.20 27.13
CA LEU A 475 -0.76 36.79 28.49
C LEU A 475 -0.59 35.27 28.61
N ARG A 476 -1.29 34.44 27.79
CA ARG A 476 -1.21 32.97 27.86
C ARG A 476 0.17 32.43 27.47
N GLN A 477 0.68 32.80 26.28
CA GLN A 477 2.05 32.47 25.83
C GLN A 477 3.10 32.81 26.90
N HIS A 478 2.94 33.98 27.51
CA HIS A 478 3.86 34.49 28.52
C HIS A 478 3.62 33.88 29.92
N MET A 479 2.54 33.12 30.14
CA MET A 479 2.32 32.27 31.31
C MET A 479 2.81 30.83 31.07
N GLU A 480 2.73 30.31 29.84
CA GLU A 480 3.26 29.01 29.42
C GLU A 480 4.81 29.01 29.46
N LEU A 481 5.48 30.02 28.88
CA LEU A 481 6.94 30.16 29.03
C LEU A 481 7.39 30.42 30.49
N ARG A 482 6.55 31.09 31.29
CA ARG A 482 6.76 31.23 32.75
C ARG A 482 6.40 29.96 33.54
N LEU A 483 5.85 28.91 32.93
CA LEU A 483 5.68 27.62 33.60
C LEU A 483 7.04 26.90 33.64
N PHE A 484 7.76 26.83 32.52
CA PHE A 484 9.07 26.20 32.47
C PHE A 484 10.12 26.91 33.33
N HIS A 485 10.20 28.24 33.29
CA HIS A 485 11.08 28.98 34.22
C HIS A 485 10.74 28.72 35.71
N ARG A 486 9.46 28.61 36.08
CA ARG A 486 9.08 28.28 37.48
C ARG A 486 9.43 26.85 37.86
N LEU A 487 9.43 25.91 36.90
CA LEU A 487 9.90 24.54 37.12
C LEU A 487 11.42 24.50 37.34
N GLU A 488 12.18 25.31 36.59
CA GLU A 488 13.63 25.48 36.83
C GLU A 488 13.90 26.16 38.19
N GLU A 489 13.14 27.20 38.56
CA GLU A 489 13.19 27.84 39.89
C GLU A 489 12.83 26.87 41.04
N GLN A 490 11.98 25.88 40.78
CA GLN A 490 11.59 24.83 41.74
C GLN A 490 12.56 23.65 41.78
N GLY A 491 13.63 23.66 40.98
CA GLY A 491 14.66 22.63 40.95
C GLY A 491 14.31 21.37 40.13
N THR A 492 13.19 21.38 39.39
CA THR A 492 12.93 20.36 38.37
C THR A 492 13.63 20.72 37.07
N SER A 493 14.60 19.91 36.64
CA SER A 493 15.34 20.18 35.42
C SER A 493 14.44 20.07 34.19
N VAL A 494 14.35 21.14 33.41
CA VAL A 494 13.71 21.12 32.09
C VAL A 494 14.80 20.74 31.09
N GLU A 495 14.79 19.48 30.66
CA GLU A 495 15.71 18.94 29.67
C GLU A 495 14.95 18.36 28.48
N LEU A 496 15.46 18.62 27.28
CA LEU A 496 14.96 18.09 26.01
C LEU A 496 16.18 17.80 25.12
N PRO A 497 16.59 16.52 24.98
CA PRO A 497 17.64 16.12 24.05
C PRO A 497 17.26 16.44 22.60
N TRP A 498 18.25 16.75 21.75
CA TRP A 498 18.00 17.24 20.38
C TRP A 498 17.38 16.15 19.48
N ASP A 499 17.83 14.91 19.67
CA ASP A 499 17.32 13.67 19.10
C ASP A 499 15.83 13.45 19.37
N LYS A 500 15.32 13.95 20.50
CA LYS A 500 13.92 13.83 20.91
C LYS A 500 13.02 14.97 20.43
N VAL A 501 13.56 16.03 19.84
CA VAL A 501 12.77 17.19 19.37
C VAL A 501 11.77 16.79 18.29
N SER A 502 12.20 15.98 17.30
CA SER A 502 11.33 15.51 16.21
C SER A 502 10.17 14.66 16.72
N SER A 503 10.46 13.67 17.55
CA SER A 503 9.44 12.80 18.18
C SER A 503 8.47 13.60 19.06
N LEU A 504 8.95 14.62 19.79
CA LEU A 504 8.12 15.50 20.61
C LEU A 504 7.23 16.43 19.77
N PHE A 505 7.77 16.96 18.67
CA PHE A 505 6.99 17.76 17.71
C PHE A 505 5.88 16.92 17.07
N ASN A 506 6.21 15.69 16.66
CA ASN A 506 5.26 14.77 16.06
C ASN A 506 4.19 14.28 17.07
N LEU A 507 4.55 14.06 18.33
CA LEU A 507 3.59 13.83 19.41
C LEU A 507 2.63 15.01 19.60
N ALA A 508 3.14 16.26 19.56
CA ALA A 508 2.28 17.45 19.62
C ALA A 508 1.36 17.56 18.38
N ARG A 509 1.83 17.13 17.20
CA ARG A 509 1.04 17.04 15.95
C ARG A 509 -0.07 15.98 16.02
N VAL A 510 0.16 14.86 16.72
CA VAL A 510 -0.85 13.85 17.06
C VAL A 510 -1.92 14.45 17.98
N LEU A 511 -1.52 15.10 19.08
CA LEU A 511 -2.44 15.69 20.05
C LEU A 511 -3.31 16.80 19.42
N GLU A 512 -2.72 17.62 18.54
CA GLU A 512 -3.45 18.60 17.71
C GLU A 512 -4.58 17.94 16.88
N LYS A 513 -4.34 16.75 16.31
CA LYS A 513 -5.33 15.97 15.54
C LYS A 513 -6.35 15.26 16.42
N MET A 514 -5.95 14.82 17.62
CA MET A 514 -6.85 14.26 18.65
C MET A 514 -7.70 15.32 19.38
N HIS A 515 -7.60 16.59 18.97
CA HIS A 515 -8.26 17.76 19.54
C HIS A 515 -7.79 18.19 20.94
N ASP A 516 -6.72 17.60 21.49
CA ASP A 516 -6.06 18.12 22.69
C ASP A 516 -5.12 19.28 22.34
N SER A 517 -5.73 20.42 22.05
CA SER A 517 -5.00 21.65 21.73
C SER A 517 -4.29 22.30 22.93
N GLU A 518 -4.59 21.87 24.16
CA GLU A 518 -3.94 22.42 25.36
C GLU A 518 -2.62 21.67 25.63
N ALA A 519 -2.61 20.33 25.63
CA ALA A 519 -1.36 19.57 25.71
C ALA A 519 -0.44 19.86 24.52
N ALA A 520 -0.98 19.93 23.29
CA ALA A 520 -0.20 20.31 22.11
C ALA A 520 0.44 21.71 22.25
N SER A 521 -0.28 22.71 22.80
CA SER A 521 0.29 24.04 23.05
C SER A 521 1.47 23.99 24.01
N ILE A 522 1.35 23.21 25.11
CA ILE A 522 2.43 23.06 26.10
C ILE A 522 3.66 22.41 25.47
N LEU A 523 3.50 21.35 24.66
CA LEU A 523 4.63 20.68 24.01
C LEU A 523 5.33 21.59 22.97
N TYR A 524 4.59 22.35 22.16
CA TYR A 524 5.21 23.32 21.25
C TYR A 524 5.95 24.45 21.99
N HIS A 525 5.40 24.95 23.11
CA HIS A 525 6.11 25.93 23.93
C HIS A 525 7.32 25.32 24.66
N LEU A 526 7.33 24.02 24.99
CA LEU A 526 8.51 23.33 25.54
C LEU A 526 9.64 23.25 24.51
N ILE A 527 9.32 22.94 23.24
CA ILE A 527 10.30 22.99 22.14
C ILE A 527 10.85 24.41 22.01
N LEU A 528 10.00 25.43 21.88
CA LEU A 528 10.43 26.82 21.76
C LEU A 528 11.17 27.38 22.98
N PHE A 529 11.00 26.78 24.16
CA PHE A 529 11.70 27.16 25.38
C PHE A 529 13.18 26.73 25.39
N LYS A 530 13.51 25.61 24.73
CA LYS A 530 14.91 25.13 24.60
C LYS A 530 15.52 25.39 23.22
N TYR A 531 14.67 25.51 22.19
CA TYR A 531 15.03 25.75 20.79
C TYR A 531 14.18 26.91 20.23
N PRO A 532 14.47 28.18 20.60
CA PRO A 532 13.70 29.34 20.15
C PRO A 532 13.68 29.53 18.62
N ASP A 533 14.69 29.00 17.93
CA ASP A 533 14.83 29.11 16.47
C ASP A 533 13.96 28.10 15.69
N TYR A 534 13.20 27.23 16.39
CA TYR A 534 12.38 26.18 15.77
C TYR A 534 11.06 26.75 15.19
N THR A 535 11.16 27.30 13.98
CA THR A 535 10.07 28.01 13.25
C THR A 535 8.75 27.25 13.20
N ASP A 536 8.76 25.95 12.95
CA ASP A 536 7.54 25.15 12.79
C ASP A 536 6.65 25.12 14.03
N ALA A 537 7.22 25.17 15.24
CA ALA A 537 6.44 25.21 16.47
C ALA A 537 5.65 26.52 16.59
N TYR A 538 6.20 27.65 16.15
CA TYR A 538 5.43 28.90 16.03
C TYR A 538 4.29 28.76 15.01
N LEU A 539 4.51 28.07 13.89
CA LEU A 539 3.49 27.87 12.85
C LEU A 539 2.38 26.92 13.30
N ARG A 540 2.67 25.84 14.04
CA ARG A 540 1.64 24.98 14.65
C ARG A 540 0.83 25.74 15.71
N LEU A 541 1.49 26.50 16.58
CA LEU A 541 0.81 27.38 17.54
C LEU A 541 -0.06 28.43 16.83
N ALA A 542 0.41 28.98 15.70
CA ALA A 542 -0.36 29.93 14.90
C ALA A 542 -1.60 29.28 14.25
N ALA A 543 -1.49 28.01 13.84
CA ALA A 543 -2.59 27.21 13.32
C ALA A 543 -3.63 26.88 14.42
N ILE A 544 -3.19 26.48 15.61
CA ILE A 544 -4.07 26.27 16.78
C ILE A 544 -4.78 27.58 17.15
N ALA A 545 -4.06 28.69 17.24
CA ALA A 545 -4.65 30.02 17.48
C ALA A 545 -5.68 30.40 16.39
N ARG A 546 -5.43 30.04 15.12
CA ARG A 546 -6.37 30.26 14.02
C ARG A 546 -7.63 29.40 14.16
N ALA A 547 -7.50 28.13 14.53
CA ALA A 547 -8.62 27.22 14.78
C ALA A 547 -9.50 27.70 15.95
N GLN A 548 -8.88 28.26 17.00
CA GLN A 548 -9.57 28.92 18.12
C GLN A 548 -10.13 30.33 17.76
N ASN A 549 -10.19 30.70 16.48
CA ASN A 549 -10.63 31.99 15.94
C ASN A 549 -9.86 33.22 16.50
N ASN A 550 -8.65 33.02 17.01
CA ASN A 550 -7.82 34.02 17.66
C ASN A 550 -6.80 34.61 16.67
N ILE A 551 -7.33 35.27 15.64
CA ILE A 551 -6.57 35.80 14.49
C ILE A 551 -5.42 36.74 14.93
N GLN A 552 -5.62 37.51 16.00
CA GLN A 552 -4.57 38.42 16.53
C GLN A 552 -3.36 37.64 17.09
N LEU A 553 -3.59 36.54 17.81
CA LEU A 553 -2.52 35.71 18.34
C LEU A 553 -1.79 34.96 17.21
N SER A 554 -2.55 34.44 16.25
CA SER A 554 -2.01 33.78 15.04
C SER A 554 -1.09 34.72 14.24
N LEU A 555 -1.54 35.96 13.98
CA LEU A 555 -0.72 36.98 13.33
C LEU A 555 0.52 37.38 14.14
N LYS A 556 0.46 37.38 15.48
CA LYS A 556 1.63 37.62 16.33
C LYS A 556 2.64 36.48 16.19
N LEU A 557 2.19 35.23 16.29
CA LEU A 557 3.05 34.03 16.22
C LEU A 557 3.79 33.93 14.88
N ILE A 558 3.09 34.16 13.76
CA ILE A 558 3.72 34.20 12.44
C ILE A 558 4.70 35.38 12.34
N GLY A 559 4.36 36.53 12.92
CA GLY A 559 5.26 37.68 13.04
C GLY A 559 6.40 37.51 14.06
N ASP A 560 6.38 36.47 14.89
CA ASP A 560 7.49 36.07 15.76
C ASP A 560 8.40 35.07 15.02
N ALA A 561 7.83 34.10 14.28
CA ALA A 561 8.57 33.22 13.37
C ALA A 561 9.35 34.00 12.30
N LEU A 562 8.74 35.01 11.68
CA LEU A 562 9.38 35.89 10.69
C LEU A 562 10.47 36.82 11.25
N LYS A 563 10.79 36.75 12.55
CA LYS A 563 11.98 37.37 13.15
C LYS A 563 13.15 36.41 13.28
N VAL A 564 12.87 35.11 13.31
CA VAL A 564 13.87 34.03 13.28
C VAL A 564 14.34 33.84 11.84
N ASP A 565 13.39 33.67 10.92
CA ASP A 565 13.64 33.62 9.48
C ASP A 565 12.66 34.54 8.72
N GLU A 566 13.17 35.67 8.25
CA GLU A 566 12.43 36.66 7.44
C GLU A 566 11.91 36.07 6.11
N LYS A 567 12.53 35.00 5.61
CA LYS A 567 12.22 34.39 4.29
C LYS A 567 11.45 33.07 4.37
N CYS A 568 11.11 32.58 5.57
CA CYS A 568 10.41 31.31 5.77
C CYS A 568 9.14 31.22 4.88
N PRO A 569 9.11 30.36 3.84
CA PRO A 569 8.01 30.35 2.87
C PRO A 569 6.67 30.06 3.54
N ASP A 570 6.58 29.05 4.39
CA ASP A 570 5.34 28.67 5.10
C ASP A 570 4.81 29.77 6.02
N ALA A 571 5.70 30.52 6.68
CA ALA A 571 5.31 31.67 7.49
C ALA A 571 4.71 32.79 6.62
N LEU A 572 5.34 33.11 5.47
CA LEU A 572 4.83 34.08 4.50
C LEU A 572 3.50 33.61 3.89
N LEU A 573 3.38 32.33 3.53
CA LEU A 573 2.16 31.73 2.98
C LEU A 573 1.00 31.75 3.98
N MET A 574 1.24 31.39 5.25
CA MET A 574 0.23 31.45 6.30
C MET A 574 -0.18 32.90 6.61
N LEU A 575 0.77 33.84 6.59
CA LEU A 575 0.48 35.28 6.68
C LEU A 575 -0.40 35.74 5.52
N GLY A 576 -0.07 35.32 4.29
CA GLY A 576 -0.79 35.67 3.07
C GLY A 576 -2.26 35.22 3.09
N ASP A 577 -2.54 33.97 3.47
CA ASP A 577 -3.92 33.47 3.61
C ASP A 577 -4.73 34.28 4.67
N LEU A 578 -4.13 34.56 5.82
CA LEU A 578 -4.74 35.41 6.84
C LEU A 578 -4.98 36.86 6.34
N LYS A 579 -4.11 37.40 5.49
CA LYS A 579 -4.33 38.74 4.89
C LYS A 579 -5.39 38.71 3.79
N LEU A 580 -5.47 37.67 2.97
CA LEU A 580 -6.46 37.49 1.89
C LEU A 580 -7.91 37.50 2.42
N LYS A 581 -8.11 36.89 3.60
CA LYS A 581 -9.37 36.83 4.34
C LYS A 581 -9.68 38.11 5.15
N SER A 582 -8.80 39.11 5.12
CA SER A 582 -8.96 40.40 5.82
C SER A 582 -9.14 41.57 4.85
N ASP A 583 -9.50 42.75 5.37
CA ASP A 583 -9.55 44.01 4.60
C ASP A 583 -8.22 44.35 3.89
N TYR A 584 -7.09 43.80 4.37
CA TYR A 584 -5.75 44.03 3.84
C TYR A 584 -5.36 43.10 2.66
N TRP A 585 -6.34 42.44 2.02
CA TRP A 585 -6.15 41.44 0.95
C TRP A 585 -5.24 41.89 -0.21
N VAL A 586 -5.13 43.19 -0.49
CA VAL A 586 -4.21 43.73 -1.51
C VAL A 586 -2.76 43.38 -1.18
N ARG A 587 -2.35 43.46 0.10
CA ARG A 587 -0.99 43.13 0.56
C ARG A 587 -0.68 41.63 0.51
N ALA A 588 -1.70 40.77 0.48
CA ALA A 588 -1.49 39.32 0.38
C ALA A 588 -0.76 38.93 -0.90
N LYS A 589 -1.01 39.64 -2.02
CA LYS A 589 -0.31 39.44 -3.29
C LYS A 589 1.21 39.58 -3.13
N ASP A 590 1.64 40.65 -2.49
CA ASP A 590 3.07 40.99 -2.42
C ASP A 590 3.78 40.02 -1.47
N ILE A 591 3.11 39.59 -0.40
CA ILE A 591 3.57 38.52 0.50
C ILE A 591 3.69 37.18 -0.25
N PHE A 592 2.71 36.79 -1.07
CA PHE A 592 2.79 35.56 -1.88
C PHE A 592 3.88 35.63 -2.98
N LEU A 593 4.19 36.83 -3.49
CA LEU A 593 5.34 37.02 -4.38
C LEU A 593 6.66 36.82 -3.64
N THR A 594 6.84 37.41 -2.45
CA THR A 594 8.03 37.19 -1.62
C THR A 594 8.19 35.71 -1.21
N ALA A 595 7.09 35.01 -0.93
CA ALA A 595 7.14 33.56 -0.68
C ALA A 595 7.63 32.76 -1.91
N LYS A 596 7.13 33.08 -3.11
CA LYS A 596 7.60 32.47 -4.36
C LYS A 596 9.08 32.82 -4.67
N GLU A 597 9.51 34.03 -4.36
CA GLU A 597 10.90 34.49 -4.51
C GLU A 597 11.86 33.86 -3.50
N ALA A 598 11.39 33.47 -2.31
CA ALA A 598 12.20 32.77 -1.30
C ALA A 598 12.51 31.30 -1.67
N ASN A 599 11.73 30.71 -2.56
CA ASN A 599 11.78 29.30 -2.95
C ASN A 599 12.05 29.15 -4.48
N ASP A 600 13.09 29.85 -4.95
CA ASP A 600 13.65 29.86 -6.32
C ASP A 600 12.62 29.94 -7.47
N LEU A 601 11.50 30.63 -7.23
CA LEU A 601 10.36 30.75 -8.15
C LEU A 601 9.67 29.43 -8.54
N ARG A 602 9.97 28.31 -7.87
CA ARG A 602 9.41 26.96 -8.16
C ARG A 602 8.23 26.58 -7.27
N ASP A 603 7.88 27.43 -6.30
CA ASP A 603 6.83 27.14 -5.33
C ASP A 603 5.43 27.05 -5.99
N SER A 604 4.92 25.82 -6.10
CA SER A 604 3.59 25.54 -6.64
C SER A 604 2.46 26.07 -5.75
N TYR A 605 2.61 26.04 -4.43
CA TYR A 605 1.56 26.48 -3.50
C TYR A 605 1.44 28.02 -3.49
N ALA A 606 2.57 28.74 -3.47
CA ALA A 606 2.61 30.19 -3.65
C ALA A 606 2.02 30.60 -5.02
N THR A 607 2.29 29.83 -6.08
CA THR A 607 1.75 30.08 -7.43
C THR A 607 0.23 29.86 -7.49
N VAL A 608 -0.30 28.82 -6.84
CA VAL A 608 -1.75 28.61 -6.66
C VAL A 608 -2.37 29.73 -5.82
N CYS A 609 -1.72 30.18 -4.74
CA CYS A 609 -2.17 31.32 -3.93
C CYS A 609 -2.24 32.62 -4.72
N LEU A 610 -1.27 32.88 -5.61
CA LEU A 610 -1.30 34.01 -6.55
C LEU A 610 -2.40 33.85 -7.61
N GLY A 611 -2.70 32.63 -8.05
CA GLY A 611 -3.84 32.33 -8.91
C GLY A 611 -5.17 32.67 -8.23
N ASN A 612 -5.35 32.18 -6.99
CA ASN A 612 -6.53 32.43 -6.16
C ASN A 612 -6.70 33.93 -5.86
N TRP A 613 -5.61 34.65 -5.55
CA TRP A 613 -5.64 36.10 -5.39
C TRP A 613 -6.10 36.82 -6.67
N ASN A 614 -5.66 36.38 -7.85
CA ASN A 614 -6.12 36.95 -9.11
C ASN A 614 -7.60 36.65 -9.40
N PHE A 615 -8.10 35.47 -9.01
CA PHE A 615 -9.52 35.13 -9.11
C PHE A 615 -10.38 36.02 -8.20
N GLU A 616 -10.02 36.14 -6.91
CA GLU A 616 -10.66 37.06 -5.97
C GLU A 616 -10.61 38.52 -6.44
N ALA A 617 -9.49 38.96 -7.01
CA ALA A 617 -9.32 40.32 -7.54
C ALA A 617 -10.32 40.65 -8.65
N ALA A 618 -10.71 39.68 -9.49
CA ALA A 618 -11.73 39.89 -10.52
C ALA A 618 -13.11 40.18 -9.89
N TYR A 619 -13.51 39.41 -8.89
CA TYR A 619 -14.84 39.51 -8.28
C TYR A 619 -15.00 40.70 -7.31
N ARG A 620 -13.95 41.08 -6.59
CA ARG A 620 -13.98 42.18 -5.59
C ARG A 620 -14.03 43.61 -6.20
N ASN A 621 -14.05 43.77 -7.52
CA ASN A 621 -14.09 45.08 -8.17
C ASN A 621 -15.51 45.68 -8.23
N GLU A 622 -15.78 46.70 -7.41
CA GLU A 622 -17.07 47.41 -7.33
C GLU A 622 -17.64 47.90 -8.67
N LYS A 623 -16.79 48.13 -9.68
CA LYS A 623 -17.18 48.76 -10.96
C LYS A 623 -17.49 47.77 -12.09
N LYS A 624 -17.27 46.46 -11.91
CA LYS A 624 -17.51 45.40 -12.92
C LYS A 624 -17.05 45.77 -14.34
N ASP A 625 -15.77 46.16 -14.47
CA ASP A 625 -15.17 46.31 -15.79
C ASP A 625 -14.82 44.93 -16.34
N SER A 626 -15.59 44.48 -17.33
CA SER A 626 -15.41 43.18 -17.99
C SER A 626 -14.00 42.99 -18.58
N LYS A 627 -13.27 44.07 -18.94
CA LYS A 627 -11.87 43.97 -19.39
C LYS A 627 -10.91 43.69 -18.23
N PHE A 628 -11.21 44.20 -17.05
CA PHE A 628 -10.44 43.95 -15.84
C PHE A 628 -10.68 42.51 -15.33
N GLU A 629 -11.95 42.08 -15.28
CA GLU A 629 -12.36 40.72 -14.93
C GLU A 629 -11.69 39.68 -15.85
N THR A 630 -11.78 39.87 -17.18
CA THR A 630 -11.16 38.95 -18.15
C THR A 630 -9.63 38.94 -18.10
N MET A 631 -8.98 40.08 -17.86
CA MET A 631 -7.52 40.13 -17.63
C MET A 631 -7.11 39.32 -16.40
N HIS A 632 -7.82 39.47 -15.27
CA HIS A 632 -7.49 38.74 -14.04
C HIS A 632 -7.78 37.24 -14.18
N HIS A 633 -8.88 36.85 -14.83
CA HIS A 633 -9.13 35.45 -15.20
C HIS A 633 -8.11 34.88 -16.19
N GLN A 634 -7.49 35.68 -17.07
CA GLN A 634 -6.37 35.22 -17.90
C GLN A 634 -5.10 34.97 -17.06
N LYS A 635 -4.78 35.87 -16.12
CA LYS A 635 -3.62 35.72 -15.21
C LYS A 635 -3.76 34.52 -14.28
N ALA A 636 -4.95 34.33 -13.67
CA ALA A 636 -5.24 33.17 -12.84
C ALA A 636 -5.07 31.85 -13.62
N LYS A 637 -5.65 31.74 -14.84
CA LYS A 637 -5.43 30.57 -15.70
C LYS A 637 -3.95 30.34 -16.01
N GLY A 638 -3.19 31.40 -16.30
CA GLY A 638 -1.75 31.30 -16.55
C GLY A 638 -1.01 30.64 -15.40
N LEU A 639 -1.21 31.13 -14.18
CA LEU A 639 -0.58 30.62 -12.95
C LEU A 639 -0.99 29.17 -12.63
N TYR A 640 -2.26 28.80 -12.80
CA TYR A 640 -2.67 27.40 -12.64
C TYR A 640 -2.07 26.48 -13.71
N THR A 641 -1.92 26.97 -14.95
CA THR A 641 -1.31 26.20 -16.05
C THR A 641 0.20 26.03 -15.85
N GLU A 642 0.88 27.06 -15.30
CA GLU A 642 2.29 27.00 -14.91
C GLU A 642 2.56 25.85 -13.92
N VAL A 643 1.70 25.72 -12.90
CA VAL A 643 1.79 24.64 -11.90
C VAL A 643 1.46 23.28 -12.52
N LEU A 644 0.40 23.17 -13.33
CA LEU A 644 0.01 21.89 -13.97
C LEU A 644 1.04 21.39 -15.01
N LEU A 645 1.91 22.25 -15.53
CA LEU A 645 3.05 21.87 -16.38
C LEU A 645 4.27 21.38 -15.58
N GLN A 646 4.34 21.67 -14.28
CA GLN A 646 5.37 21.18 -13.36
C GLN A 646 4.90 19.91 -12.62
N HIS A 647 3.63 19.91 -12.18
CA HIS A 647 2.98 18.90 -11.36
C HIS A 647 1.56 18.65 -11.91
N SER A 648 1.43 17.71 -12.85
CA SER A 648 0.17 17.38 -13.53
C SER A 648 -0.90 16.79 -12.62
N ASP A 649 -0.49 16.32 -11.44
CA ASP A 649 -1.27 15.77 -10.34
C ASP A 649 -1.82 16.84 -9.37
N ASN A 650 -1.46 18.12 -9.55
CA ASN A 650 -1.82 19.18 -8.60
C ASN A 650 -3.34 19.51 -8.62
N LEU A 651 -4.07 18.85 -7.72
CA LEU A 651 -5.52 18.95 -7.51
C LEU A 651 -6.01 20.39 -7.28
N TYR A 652 -5.22 21.22 -6.59
CA TYR A 652 -5.60 22.61 -6.30
C TYR A 652 -5.46 23.51 -7.53
N ALA A 653 -4.43 23.32 -8.34
CA ALA A 653 -4.27 24.02 -9.62
C ALA A 653 -5.34 23.59 -10.63
N ALA A 654 -5.69 22.29 -10.68
CA ALA A 654 -6.79 21.78 -11.51
C ALA A 654 -8.16 22.34 -11.08
N ASN A 655 -8.45 22.40 -9.78
CA ASN A 655 -9.64 23.07 -9.24
C ASN A 655 -9.68 24.56 -9.63
N GLY A 656 -8.56 25.28 -9.46
CA GLY A 656 -8.41 26.68 -9.87
C GLY A 656 -8.68 26.91 -11.36
N ALA A 657 -8.14 26.05 -12.22
CA ALA A 657 -8.40 26.08 -13.66
C ALA A 657 -9.89 25.83 -13.97
N GLY A 658 -10.51 24.84 -13.31
CA GLY A 658 -11.94 24.53 -13.43
C GLY A 658 -12.83 25.73 -13.07
N MET A 659 -12.54 26.45 -11.98
CA MET A 659 -13.27 27.66 -11.60
C MET A 659 -13.18 28.76 -12.68
N VAL A 660 -12.00 28.96 -13.29
CA VAL A 660 -11.82 29.94 -14.38
C VAL A 660 -12.55 29.52 -15.67
N PHE A 661 -12.73 28.22 -15.93
CA PHE A 661 -13.56 27.76 -17.05
C PHE A 661 -15.07 27.92 -16.75
N ALA A 662 -15.51 27.65 -15.52
CA ALA A 662 -16.91 27.83 -15.10
C ALA A 662 -17.36 29.30 -15.19
N GLU A 663 -16.56 30.26 -14.71
CA GLU A 663 -16.82 31.70 -14.83
C GLU A 663 -16.80 32.21 -16.29
N ARG A 664 -16.24 31.43 -17.23
CA ARG A 664 -16.32 31.70 -18.67
C ARG A 664 -17.48 30.96 -19.36
N GLY A 665 -18.36 30.32 -18.60
CA GLY A 665 -19.49 29.53 -19.12
C GLY A 665 -19.09 28.23 -19.83
N HIS A 666 -17.83 27.78 -19.71
CA HIS A 666 -17.35 26.54 -20.31
C HIS A 666 -17.64 25.36 -19.35
N PHE A 667 -18.93 25.17 -19.06
CA PHE A 667 -19.40 24.31 -17.97
C PHE A 667 -19.00 22.84 -18.11
N ASP A 668 -18.94 22.31 -19.33
CA ASP A 668 -18.63 20.89 -19.54
C ASP A 668 -17.15 20.60 -19.26
N VAL A 669 -16.25 21.46 -19.76
CA VAL A 669 -14.80 21.39 -19.44
C VAL A 669 -14.55 21.60 -17.94
N ALA A 670 -15.27 22.53 -17.30
CA ALA A 670 -15.17 22.74 -15.86
C ALA A 670 -15.67 21.52 -15.06
N LYS A 671 -16.79 20.93 -15.47
CA LYS A 671 -17.34 19.71 -14.88
C LYS A 671 -16.33 18.57 -14.95
N ASP A 672 -15.76 18.31 -16.12
CA ASP A 672 -14.89 17.16 -16.33
C ASP A 672 -13.57 17.28 -15.54
N LEU A 673 -13.03 18.50 -15.42
CA LEU A 673 -11.93 18.82 -14.50
C LEU A 673 -12.33 18.59 -13.02
N PHE A 674 -13.50 19.08 -12.59
CA PHE A 674 -13.95 18.88 -11.21
C PHE A 674 -14.23 17.41 -10.89
N THR A 675 -14.71 16.59 -11.84
CA THR A 675 -14.86 15.14 -11.62
C THR A 675 -13.52 14.42 -11.49
N GLN A 676 -12.52 14.74 -12.33
CA GLN A 676 -11.18 14.16 -12.20
C GLN A 676 -10.55 14.49 -10.83
N VAL A 677 -10.67 15.74 -10.38
CA VAL A 677 -10.19 16.15 -9.05
C VAL A 677 -11.01 15.51 -7.92
N GLN A 678 -12.33 15.33 -8.09
CA GLN A 678 -13.17 14.65 -7.10
C GLN A 678 -12.84 13.16 -6.96
N GLU A 679 -12.54 12.48 -8.07
CA GLU A 679 -12.16 11.07 -8.09
C GLU A 679 -10.80 10.88 -7.41
N ALA A 680 -9.78 11.65 -7.79
CA ALA A 680 -8.47 11.64 -7.14
C ALA A 680 -8.54 11.96 -5.64
N ALA A 681 -9.23 13.06 -5.27
CA ALA A 681 -9.45 13.43 -3.86
C ALA A 681 -10.40 12.49 -3.09
N SER A 682 -11.03 11.50 -3.75
CA SER A 682 -11.79 10.44 -3.09
C SER A 682 -11.03 9.12 -2.99
N GLY A 683 -9.95 8.94 -3.76
CA GLY A 683 -9.01 7.83 -3.62
C GLY A 683 -8.03 8.01 -2.45
N SER A 684 -7.54 9.23 -2.23
CA SER A 684 -6.62 9.54 -1.13
C SER A 684 -7.37 9.85 0.18
N SER A 685 -7.12 9.07 1.23
CA SER A 685 -7.68 9.28 2.58
C SER A 685 -7.39 10.68 3.15
N ASN A 686 -6.21 11.22 2.86
CA ASN A 686 -5.67 12.41 3.53
C ASN A 686 -6.11 13.72 2.85
N VAL A 687 -6.72 13.65 1.66
CA VAL A 687 -7.11 14.82 0.86
C VAL A 687 -8.58 15.18 1.09
N GLN A 688 -8.84 16.17 1.94
CA GLN A 688 -10.18 16.68 2.18
C GLN A 688 -10.44 17.98 1.41
N MET A 689 -11.09 17.89 0.24
CA MET A 689 -11.47 19.03 -0.59
C MET A 689 -13.00 19.19 -0.65
N PRO A 690 -13.66 19.81 0.35
CA PRO A 690 -15.09 20.10 0.30
C PRO A 690 -15.46 21.01 -0.88
N ASP A 691 -14.58 21.96 -1.20
CA ASP A 691 -14.75 22.93 -2.30
C ASP A 691 -15.07 22.28 -3.64
N ILE A 692 -14.53 21.09 -3.92
CA ILE A 692 -14.79 20.38 -5.19
C ILE A 692 -16.26 19.96 -5.33
N TRP A 693 -16.90 19.58 -4.21
CA TRP A 693 -18.32 19.22 -4.17
C TRP A 693 -19.20 20.45 -4.35
N ILE A 694 -18.77 21.59 -3.79
CA ILE A 694 -19.44 22.89 -3.92
C ILE A 694 -19.35 23.40 -5.36
N ASN A 695 -18.17 23.32 -5.98
CA ASN A 695 -17.90 23.76 -7.34
C ASN A 695 -18.61 22.89 -8.39
N LEU A 696 -18.56 21.56 -8.26
CA LEU A 696 -19.29 20.64 -9.14
C LEU A 696 -20.81 20.84 -9.00
N ALA A 697 -21.32 21.10 -7.79
CA ALA A 697 -22.72 21.43 -7.57
C ALA A 697 -23.12 22.79 -8.19
N HIS A 698 -22.25 23.81 -8.15
CA HIS A 698 -22.46 25.07 -8.85
C HIS A 698 -22.54 24.88 -10.38
N VAL A 699 -21.69 24.03 -10.96
CA VAL A 699 -21.75 23.71 -12.40
C VAL A 699 -23.04 22.97 -12.75
N HIS A 700 -23.45 21.96 -11.98
CA HIS A 700 -24.75 21.30 -12.20
C HIS A 700 -25.94 22.24 -12.00
N PHE A 701 -25.88 23.18 -11.05
CA PHE A 701 -26.89 24.22 -10.88
C PHE A 701 -26.96 25.15 -12.10
N ALA A 702 -25.82 25.57 -12.66
CA ALA A 702 -25.75 26.39 -13.87
C ALA A 702 -26.28 25.66 -15.12
N GLN A 703 -26.08 24.33 -15.20
CA GLN A 703 -26.69 23.46 -16.21
C GLN A 703 -28.19 23.16 -15.98
N GLY A 704 -28.81 23.66 -14.89
CA GLY A 704 -30.21 23.38 -14.54
C GLY A 704 -30.47 22.00 -13.92
N ASN A 705 -29.42 21.22 -13.64
CA ASN A 705 -29.49 19.87 -13.06
C ASN A 705 -29.67 19.91 -11.53
N PHE A 706 -30.73 20.59 -11.07
CA PHE A 706 -30.93 20.95 -9.66
C PHE A 706 -30.92 19.76 -8.69
N ALA A 707 -31.51 18.62 -9.06
CA ALA A 707 -31.55 17.44 -8.20
C ALA A 707 -30.15 16.85 -7.91
N LEU A 708 -29.22 16.92 -8.87
CA LEU A 708 -27.83 16.51 -8.69
C LEU A 708 -27.05 17.53 -7.84
N ALA A 709 -27.26 18.83 -8.09
CA ALA A 709 -26.65 19.90 -7.30
C ALA A 709 -27.04 19.79 -5.81
N VAL A 710 -28.34 19.62 -5.51
CA VAL A 710 -28.85 19.39 -4.14
C VAL A 710 -28.15 18.20 -3.48
N LYS A 711 -28.04 17.07 -4.17
CA LYS A 711 -27.40 15.85 -3.65
C LYS A 711 -25.91 16.07 -3.37
N LEU A 712 -25.18 16.76 -4.24
CA LEU A 712 -23.76 17.08 -4.04
C LEU A 712 -23.54 18.01 -2.83
N TYR A 713 -24.35 19.06 -2.68
CA TYR A 713 -24.30 19.93 -1.50
C TYR A 713 -24.66 19.19 -0.20
N GLN A 714 -25.67 18.31 -0.22
CA GLN A 714 -26.05 17.49 0.94
C GLN A 714 -24.94 16.52 1.34
N ASN A 715 -24.33 15.83 0.37
CA ASN A 715 -23.18 14.95 0.61
C ASN A 715 -22.00 15.72 1.22
N CYS A 716 -21.70 16.92 0.71
CA CYS A 716 -20.65 17.79 1.27
C CYS A 716 -20.96 18.22 2.72
N LEU A 717 -22.20 18.68 2.95
CA LEU A 717 -22.68 19.14 4.27
C LEU A 717 -22.64 18.02 5.33
N GLN A 718 -22.87 16.78 4.92
CA GLN A 718 -22.77 15.61 5.79
C GLN A 718 -21.32 15.14 5.99
N ARG A 719 -20.52 15.04 4.92
CA ARG A 719 -19.16 14.46 4.95
C ARG A 719 -18.13 15.33 5.65
N PHE A 720 -18.17 16.65 5.46
CA PHE A 720 -17.09 17.56 5.93
C PHE A 720 -17.52 18.50 7.05
N TYR A 721 -18.81 18.87 7.12
CA TYR A 721 -19.30 19.91 8.02
C TYR A 721 -20.24 19.40 9.13
N TYR A 722 -20.42 18.08 9.26
CA TYR A 722 -21.28 17.44 10.27
C TYR A 722 -22.68 18.08 10.39
N ASN A 723 -23.27 18.46 9.25
CA ASN A 723 -24.57 19.15 9.17
C ASN A 723 -24.65 20.56 9.80
N THR A 724 -23.52 21.22 10.12
CA THR A 724 -23.49 22.54 10.80
C THR A 724 -23.32 23.77 9.89
N GLU A 725 -22.83 23.63 8.65
CA GLU A 725 -22.51 24.81 7.82
C GLU A 725 -23.77 25.52 7.28
N SER A 726 -23.79 26.85 7.42
CA SER A 726 -24.90 27.74 7.11
C SER A 726 -24.89 28.31 5.69
N GLU A 727 -23.71 28.53 5.08
CA GLU A 727 -23.61 29.00 3.69
C GLU A 727 -23.97 27.89 2.69
N LEU A 728 -23.58 26.66 3.01
CA LEU A 728 -23.91 25.48 2.20
C LEU A 728 -25.43 25.22 2.20
N LEU A 729 -26.13 25.51 3.31
CA LEU A 729 -27.59 25.51 3.38
C LEU A 729 -28.24 26.65 2.59
N LEU A 730 -27.57 27.80 2.41
CA LEU A 730 -28.03 28.86 1.51
C LEU A 730 -27.95 28.42 0.04
N TYR A 731 -26.89 27.72 -0.37
CA TYR A 731 -26.78 27.17 -1.72
C TYR A 731 -27.89 26.13 -1.98
N ILE A 732 -28.10 25.18 -1.07
CA ILE A 732 -29.23 24.23 -1.15
C ILE A 732 -30.56 24.99 -1.26
N ALA A 733 -30.82 25.97 -0.39
CA ALA A 733 -32.03 26.78 -0.44
C ALA A 733 -32.23 27.52 -1.77
N ARG A 734 -31.14 28.02 -2.38
CA ARG A 734 -31.18 28.67 -3.70
C ARG A 734 -31.50 27.66 -4.80
N THR A 735 -30.91 26.47 -4.77
CA THR A 735 -31.25 25.41 -5.76
C THR A 735 -32.71 24.97 -5.66
N HIS A 736 -33.25 24.80 -4.46
CA HIS A 736 -34.68 24.54 -4.25
C HIS A 736 -35.56 25.72 -4.71
N TYR A 737 -35.08 26.97 -4.63
CA TYR A 737 -35.83 28.15 -5.08
C TYR A 737 -35.95 28.21 -6.61
N GLU A 738 -34.86 28.00 -7.35
CA GLU A 738 -34.91 27.97 -8.83
C GLU A 738 -35.62 26.71 -9.36
N ALA A 739 -35.60 25.61 -8.60
CA ALA A 739 -36.37 24.38 -8.89
C ALA A 739 -37.87 24.46 -8.50
N GLU A 740 -38.36 25.63 -8.05
CA GLU A 740 -39.72 25.88 -7.53
C GLU A 740 -40.15 24.98 -6.35
N GLN A 741 -39.19 24.35 -5.66
CA GLN A 741 -39.38 23.51 -4.47
C GLN A 741 -39.50 24.37 -3.21
N TRP A 742 -40.56 25.19 -3.15
CA TRP A 742 -40.69 26.25 -2.15
C TRP A 742 -40.71 25.78 -0.69
N LYS A 743 -41.25 24.57 -0.41
CA LYS A 743 -41.30 24.00 0.94
C LYS A 743 -39.90 23.69 1.44
N ASP A 744 -39.10 23.02 0.61
CA ASP A 744 -37.76 22.56 0.93
C ASP A 744 -36.77 23.73 0.96
N CYS A 745 -36.95 24.73 0.09
CA CYS A 745 -36.29 26.03 0.17
C CYS A 745 -36.49 26.69 1.56
N LYS A 746 -37.76 26.79 2.00
CA LYS A 746 -38.12 27.34 3.32
C LYS A 746 -37.48 26.55 4.46
N MET A 747 -37.49 25.21 4.40
CA MET A 747 -36.89 24.37 5.45
C MET A 747 -35.38 24.53 5.55
N SER A 748 -34.65 24.54 4.42
CA SER A 748 -33.20 24.79 4.38
C SER A 748 -32.84 26.16 4.98
N LEU A 749 -33.61 27.22 4.65
CA LEU A 749 -33.38 28.56 5.19
C LEU A 749 -33.71 28.67 6.69
N LEU A 750 -34.76 28.01 7.18
CA LEU A 750 -35.08 27.99 8.61
C LEU A 750 -33.98 27.28 9.41
N ARG A 751 -33.39 26.21 8.87
CA ARG A 751 -32.22 25.54 9.46
C ARG A 751 -30.98 26.44 9.44
N ALA A 752 -30.72 27.18 8.36
CA ALA A 752 -29.64 28.16 8.30
C ALA A 752 -29.82 29.32 9.32
N ILE A 753 -31.06 29.77 9.56
CA ILE A 753 -31.37 30.78 10.61
C ILE A 753 -31.15 30.22 12.02
N HIS A 754 -31.39 28.92 12.25
CA HIS A 754 -31.12 28.29 13.54
C HIS A 754 -29.61 28.22 13.84
N LEU A 755 -28.80 27.90 12.84
CA LEU A 755 -27.33 27.84 12.94
C LEU A 755 -26.68 29.23 13.01
N SER A 756 -27.19 30.23 12.28
CA SER A 756 -26.69 31.61 12.31
C SER A 756 -27.82 32.63 12.52
N PRO A 757 -28.31 32.81 13.77
CA PRO A 757 -29.40 33.75 14.08
C PRO A 757 -29.02 35.23 13.91
N SER A 758 -27.73 35.56 13.73
CA SER A 758 -27.24 36.91 13.44
C SER A 758 -27.35 37.26 11.94
N ASN A 759 -27.51 36.29 11.04
CA ASN A 759 -27.55 36.55 9.60
C ASN A 759 -28.97 36.97 9.14
N TYR A 760 -29.15 38.27 8.91
CA TYR A 760 -30.41 38.86 8.46
C TYR A 760 -30.75 38.54 6.98
N THR A 761 -29.79 38.08 6.18
CA THR A 761 -30.01 37.69 4.78
C THR A 761 -30.85 36.42 4.69
N PHE A 762 -30.58 35.42 5.54
CA PHE A 762 -31.41 34.21 5.59
C PHE A 762 -32.86 34.53 5.94
N ARG A 763 -33.09 35.45 6.89
CA ARG A 763 -34.45 35.97 7.21
C ARG A 763 -35.10 36.59 5.98
N PHE A 764 -34.42 37.50 5.28
CA PHE A 764 -34.94 38.15 4.07
C PHE A 764 -35.35 37.12 3.01
N ASN A 765 -34.50 36.12 2.78
CA ASN A 765 -34.74 35.05 1.80
C ASN A 765 -35.97 34.20 2.16
N VAL A 766 -36.21 33.87 3.44
CA VAL A 766 -37.45 33.19 3.88
C VAL A 766 -38.68 34.02 3.51
N GLY A 767 -38.63 35.33 3.72
CA GLY A 767 -39.74 36.22 3.36
C GLY A 767 -40.05 36.20 1.86
N VAL A 768 -39.03 36.12 1.00
CA VAL A 768 -39.19 36.05 -0.47
C VAL A 768 -39.69 34.67 -0.91
N ALA A 769 -39.16 33.58 -0.34
CA ALA A 769 -39.62 32.22 -0.62
C ALA A 769 -41.11 32.04 -0.26
N VAL A 770 -41.54 32.56 0.90
CA VAL A 770 -42.96 32.53 1.32
C VAL A 770 -43.86 33.35 0.38
N GLN A 771 -43.40 34.50 -0.14
CA GLN A 771 -44.14 35.27 -1.15
C GLN A 771 -44.37 34.46 -2.44
N LYS A 772 -43.33 33.77 -2.93
CA LYS A 772 -43.42 32.92 -4.12
C LYS A 772 -44.33 31.70 -3.90
N PHE A 773 -44.14 30.97 -2.80
CA PHE A 773 -44.99 29.85 -2.42
C PHE A 773 -46.47 30.22 -2.32
N SER A 774 -46.77 31.37 -1.68
CA SER A 774 -48.12 31.88 -1.56
C SER A 774 -48.71 32.26 -2.92
N SER A 775 -47.93 32.94 -3.77
CA SER A 775 -48.37 33.29 -5.13
C SER A 775 -48.69 32.06 -5.97
N SER A 776 -47.83 31.03 -5.94
CA SER A 776 -48.02 29.76 -6.65
C SER A 776 -49.28 29.02 -6.14
N THR A 777 -49.45 28.93 -4.82
CA THR A 777 -50.63 28.30 -4.20
C THR A 777 -51.93 29.04 -4.55
N LEU A 778 -51.90 30.38 -4.60
CA LEU A 778 -53.04 31.19 -5.02
C LEU A 778 -53.32 31.15 -6.54
N GLN A 779 -52.41 30.62 -7.36
CA GLN A 779 -52.60 30.42 -8.80
C GLN A 779 -53.19 29.03 -9.15
N LYS A 780 -53.24 28.08 -8.21
CA LYS A 780 -53.87 26.76 -8.43
C LYS A 780 -55.35 26.89 -8.81
N THR A 781 -55.83 26.01 -9.70
CA THR A 781 -57.24 25.96 -10.16
C THR A 781 -58.20 25.33 -9.15
N LYS A 782 -57.71 24.39 -8.33
CA LYS A 782 -58.39 23.86 -7.13
C LYS A 782 -57.51 24.12 -5.91
N LYS A 783 -58.13 24.46 -4.77
CA LYS A 783 -57.48 24.86 -3.51
C LYS A 783 -58.28 24.29 -2.35
N SER A 784 -57.64 23.73 -1.33
CA SER A 784 -58.32 23.43 -0.05
C SER A 784 -58.48 24.72 0.78
N VAL A 785 -59.50 24.78 1.64
CA VAL A 785 -59.61 25.81 2.69
C VAL A 785 -58.34 25.81 3.56
N ASP A 786 -57.85 24.63 3.97
CA ASP A 786 -56.62 24.49 4.77
C ASP A 786 -55.39 25.08 4.08
N GLU A 787 -55.24 24.88 2.77
CA GLU A 787 -54.12 25.44 2.01
C GLU A 787 -54.18 26.98 2.00
N VAL A 788 -55.37 27.56 1.81
CA VAL A 788 -55.53 29.01 1.77
C VAL A 788 -55.34 29.61 3.17
N GLN A 789 -55.94 29.01 4.21
CA GLN A 789 -55.73 29.43 5.60
C GLN A 789 -54.25 29.33 6.01
N ALA A 790 -53.54 28.27 5.61
CA ALA A 790 -52.10 28.15 5.79
C ALA A 790 -51.35 29.32 5.13
N THR A 791 -51.57 29.60 3.83
CA THR A 791 -50.91 30.75 3.17
C THR A 791 -51.22 32.10 3.84
N ILE A 792 -52.43 32.28 4.40
CA ILE A 792 -52.79 33.48 5.17
C ILE A 792 -51.92 33.60 6.44
N THR A 793 -51.65 32.50 7.15
CA THR A 793 -50.73 32.53 8.31
C THR A 793 -49.29 32.81 7.91
N GLU A 794 -48.82 32.23 6.80
CA GLU A 794 -47.45 32.44 6.32
C GLU A 794 -47.23 33.86 5.80
N LEU A 795 -48.18 34.42 5.05
CA LEU A 795 -48.15 35.82 4.60
C LEU A 795 -48.16 36.81 5.77
N LYS A 796 -48.96 36.55 6.83
CA LYS A 796 -48.90 37.34 8.08
C LYS A 796 -47.50 37.29 8.71
N ASN A 797 -46.86 36.12 8.72
CA ASN A 797 -45.50 35.95 9.25
C ASN A 797 -44.42 36.60 8.35
N ALA A 798 -44.57 36.55 7.02
CA ALA A 798 -43.69 37.27 6.09
C ALA A 798 -43.80 38.80 6.26
N VAL A 799 -45.01 39.34 6.46
CA VAL A 799 -45.19 40.77 6.78
C VAL A 799 -44.47 41.13 8.09
N ARG A 800 -44.69 40.35 9.17
CA ARG A 800 -43.98 40.54 10.46
C ARG A 800 -42.46 40.55 10.29
N LEU A 801 -41.92 39.58 9.54
CA LEU A 801 -40.49 39.43 9.31
C LEU A 801 -39.90 40.59 8.49
N PHE A 802 -40.56 41.02 7.40
CA PHE A 802 -40.10 42.19 6.63
C PHE A 802 -40.25 43.50 7.42
N SER A 803 -41.26 43.64 8.29
CA SER A 803 -41.38 44.77 9.22
C SER A 803 -40.23 44.78 10.24
N PHE A 804 -39.86 43.63 10.81
CA PHE A 804 -38.71 43.49 11.70
C PHE A 804 -37.40 43.87 10.99
N LEU A 805 -37.17 43.38 9.76
CA LEU A 805 -36.01 43.77 8.94
C LEU A 805 -36.01 45.29 8.62
N THR A 806 -37.19 45.89 8.43
CA THR A 806 -37.30 47.35 8.23
C THR A 806 -36.86 48.11 9.48
N ALA A 807 -37.22 47.67 10.68
CA ALA A 807 -36.77 48.28 11.93
C ALA A 807 -35.28 48.05 12.21
N GLY A 808 -34.78 46.82 12.00
CA GLY A 808 -33.36 46.49 12.17
C GLY A 808 -32.42 47.26 11.24
N SER A 809 -32.91 47.69 10.07
CA SER A 809 -32.14 48.47 9.09
C SER A 809 -31.82 49.93 9.49
N ASP A 810 -32.21 50.38 10.69
CA ASP A 810 -31.69 51.62 11.29
C ASP A 810 -30.36 51.42 12.02
N LEU A 811 -30.01 50.18 12.40
CA LEU A 811 -28.65 49.83 12.78
C LEU A 811 -27.85 49.55 11.48
N ARG A 812 -26.72 50.26 11.30
CA ARG A 812 -26.00 50.38 10.01
C ARG A 812 -25.26 49.11 9.54
N CYS A 813 -25.57 47.92 10.07
CA CYS A 813 -24.69 46.75 10.01
C CYS A 813 -25.03 45.73 8.89
N HIS A 814 -26.12 45.91 8.13
CA HIS A 814 -26.70 44.80 7.34
C HIS A 814 -26.98 45.08 5.85
N GLY A 815 -26.55 46.22 5.29
CA GLY A 815 -26.58 46.51 3.85
C GLY A 815 -27.96 46.62 3.15
N PHE A 816 -29.06 46.21 3.78
CA PHE A 816 -30.37 46.16 3.14
C PHE A 816 -30.97 47.53 2.81
N ASN A 817 -31.32 47.73 1.54
CA ASN A 817 -31.99 48.94 1.07
C ASN A 817 -33.46 48.98 1.54
N LYS A 818 -33.78 49.92 2.44
CA LYS A 818 -35.14 50.13 2.99
C LYS A 818 -36.24 50.27 1.93
N LYS A 819 -35.94 50.81 0.73
CA LYS A 819 -36.92 50.91 -0.37
C LYS A 819 -37.29 49.52 -0.94
N LYS A 820 -36.32 48.59 -1.03
CA LYS A 820 -36.57 47.20 -1.44
C LYS A 820 -37.42 46.46 -0.40
N ILE A 821 -37.07 46.53 0.90
CA ILE A 821 -37.90 45.86 1.92
C ILE A 821 -39.33 46.40 1.92
N ARG A 822 -39.54 47.73 1.82
CA ARG A 822 -40.89 48.34 1.74
C ARG A 822 -41.71 47.89 0.53
N THR A 823 -41.10 47.55 -0.60
CA THR A 823 -41.84 47.00 -1.75
C THR A 823 -42.27 45.55 -1.50
N HIS A 824 -41.42 44.72 -0.87
CA HIS A 824 -41.84 43.39 -0.40
C HIS A 824 -42.95 43.44 0.65
N VAL A 825 -42.90 44.36 1.64
CA VAL A 825 -44.01 44.53 2.62
C VAL A 825 -45.34 44.80 1.92
N ARG A 826 -45.37 45.75 0.97
CA ARG A 826 -46.58 46.08 0.20
C ARG A 826 -47.07 44.89 -0.64
N TYR A 827 -46.17 44.14 -1.26
CA TYR A 827 -46.52 42.96 -2.04
C TYR A 827 -47.12 41.83 -1.18
N SER A 828 -46.53 41.56 0.00
CA SER A 828 -47.14 40.62 0.97
C SER A 828 -48.51 41.09 1.47
N GLN A 829 -48.72 42.39 1.69
CA GLN A 829 -50.03 42.94 2.07
C GLN A 829 -51.08 42.76 0.97
N HIS A 830 -50.70 42.95 -0.31
CA HIS A 830 -51.57 42.68 -1.45
C HIS A 830 -51.92 41.20 -1.57
N LEU A 831 -50.91 40.31 -1.52
CA LEU A 831 -51.13 38.85 -1.52
C LEU A 831 -52.02 38.41 -0.35
N LEU A 832 -51.86 39.00 0.83
CA LEU A 832 -52.68 38.69 2.01
C LEU A 832 -54.15 39.11 1.85
N HIS A 833 -54.43 40.18 1.07
CA HIS A 833 -55.81 40.54 0.73
C HIS A 833 -56.41 39.57 -0.28
N VAL A 834 -55.68 39.23 -1.36
CA VAL A 834 -56.10 38.25 -2.36
C VAL A 834 -56.33 36.86 -1.74
N ALA A 835 -55.48 36.45 -0.78
CA ALA A 835 -55.62 35.19 -0.07
C ALA A 835 -56.92 35.12 0.74
N LYS A 836 -57.32 36.21 1.44
CA LYS A 836 -58.59 36.26 2.17
C LYS A 836 -59.80 36.07 1.26
N VAL A 837 -59.85 36.77 0.13
CA VAL A 837 -60.95 36.65 -0.84
C VAL A 837 -61.02 35.21 -1.39
N HIS A 838 -59.89 34.55 -1.64
CA HIS A 838 -59.89 33.12 -1.99
C HIS A 838 -60.27 32.19 -0.84
N CYS A 839 -60.09 32.59 0.42
CA CYS A 839 -60.52 31.83 1.60
C CYS A 839 -62.04 31.85 1.71
N GLU A 840 -62.65 33.03 1.63
CA GLU A 840 -64.10 33.24 1.63
C GLU A 840 -64.78 32.43 0.50
N VAL A 841 -64.19 32.41 -0.70
CA VAL A 841 -64.67 31.58 -1.82
C VAL A 841 -64.50 30.08 -1.57
N ALA A 842 -63.37 29.64 -1.02
CA ALA A 842 -63.14 28.22 -0.73
C ALA A 842 -64.08 27.70 0.38
N GLU A 843 -64.25 28.48 1.46
CA GLU A 843 -65.14 28.16 2.58
C GLU A 843 -66.60 28.07 2.12
N HIS A 844 -67.04 28.96 1.22
CA HIS A 844 -68.39 28.90 0.63
C HIS A 844 -68.59 27.66 -0.26
N VAL A 845 -67.58 27.27 -1.06
CA VAL A 845 -67.64 26.04 -1.89
C VAL A 845 -67.64 24.79 -1.01
N GLU A 846 -66.87 24.78 0.07
CA GLU A 846 -66.85 23.64 1.00
C GLU A 846 -68.15 23.53 1.80
N GLN A 847 -68.72 24.65 2.28
CA GLN A 847 -70.04 24.68 2.91
C GLN A 847 -71.11 24.11 1.97
N GLN A 848 -71.14 24.52 0.69
CA GLN A 848 -72.07 23.97 -0.29
C GLN A 848 -71.88 22.45 -0.52
N ASN A 849 -70.64 21.95 -0.53
CA ASN A 849 -70.39 20.51 -0.64
C ASN A 849 -70.80 19.76 0.64
N GLN A 850 -70.51 20.29 1.83
CA GLN A 850 -70.96 19.70 3.09
C GLN A 850 -72.49 19.69 3.19
N GLU A 851 -73.18 20.73 2.70
CA GLU A 851 -74.65 20.76 2.61
C GLU A 851 -75.19 19.75 1.61
N ARG A 852 -74.60 19.63 0.41
CA ARG A 852 -74.95 18.56 -0.55
C ARG A 852 -74.82 17.17 0.10
N ILE A 853 -73.73 16.90 0.82
CA ILE A 853 -73.49 15.62 1.50
C ILE A 853 -74.50 15.40 2.63
N LYS A 854 -74.83 16.42 3.43
CA LYS A 854 -75.86 16.35 4.49
C LYS A 854 -77.24 16.03 3.90
N VAL A 855 -77.63 16.70 2.81
CA VAL A 855 -78.92 16.48 2.12
C VAL A 855 -78.96 15.10 1.47
N TRP A 856 -77.89 14.67 0.80
CA TRP A 856 -77.78 13.34 0.21
C TRP A 856 -77.91 12.24 1.27
N ARG A 857 -77.21 12.37 2.40
CA ARG A 857 -77.26 11.41 3.51
C ARG A 857 -78.61 11.41 4.24
N GLN A 858 -79.30 12.56 4.31
CA GLN A 858 -80.69 12.63 4.79
C GLN A 858 -81.66 11.95 3.81
N MET A 859 -81.45 12.11 2.50
CA MET A 859 -82.25 11.46 1.46
C MET A 859 -82.06 9.94 1.49
N GLU A 860 -80.83 9.45 1.65
CA GLU A 860 -80.51 8.03 1.81
C GLU A 860 -81.18 7.42 3.06
N LEU A 861 -81.06 8.08 4.22
CA LEU A 861 -81.74 7.67 5.45
C LEU A 861 -83.27 7.70 5.33
N ALA A 862 -83.82 8.69 4.60
CA ALA A 862 -85.24 8.76 4.31
C ALA A 862 -85.69 7.58 3.44
N ASP A 863 -84.96 7.27 2.36
CA ASP A 863 -85.21 6.14 1.47
C ASP A 863 -85.16 4.79 2.22
N GLU A 864 -84.18 4.63 3.11
CA GLU A 864 -84.05 3.43 3.95
C GLU A 864 -85.23 3.32 4.94
N SER A 865 -85.67 4.43 5.53
CA SER A 865 -86.85 4.47 6.41
C SER A 865 -88.15 4.16 5.65
N LEU A 866 -88.25 4.59 4.39
CA LEU A 866 -89.43 4.38 3.53
C LEU A 866 -89.52 2.92 3.11
N ARG A 867 -88.39 2.28 2.76
CA ARG A 867 -88.31 0.82 2.53
C ARG A 867 -88.75 0.03 3.77
N LYS A 868 -88.25 0.37 4.96
CA LYS A 868 -88.66 -0.25 6.24
C LYS A 868 -90.15 -0.05 6.53
N ALA A 869 -90.72 1.13 6.22
CA ALA A 869 -92.14 1.41 6.37
C ALA A 869 -93.03 0.65 5.37
N GLU A 870 -92.56 0.44 4.13
CA GLU A 870 -93.24 -0.42 3.15
C GLU A 870 -93.25 -1.89 3.57
N GLU A 871 -92.13 -2.40 4.08
CA GLU A 871 -92.03 -3.77 4.59
C GLU A 871 -92.99 -3.98 5.78
N GLN A 872 -93.01 -3.05 6.75
CA GLN A 872 -93.98 -3.09 7.84
C GLN A 872 -95.43 -2.99 7.36
N ARG A 873 -95.73 -2.16 6.35
CA ARG A 873 -97.06 -2.10 5.73
C ARG A 873 -97.47 -3.42 5.07
N LYS A 874 -96.57 -4.07 4.31
CA LYS A 874 -96.81 -5.39 3.71
C LYS A 874 -97.13 -6.42 4.80
N LEU A 875 -96.34 -6.46 5.87
CA LEU A 875 -96.52 -7.35 7.02
C LEU A 875 -97.86 -7.11 7.77
N GLN A 876 -98.28 -5.86 7.93
CA GLN A 876 -99.62 -5.54 8.49
C GLN A 876 -100.77 -5.94 7.55
N LEU A 877 -100.59 -5.82 6.24
CA LEU A 877 -101.60 -6.17 5.23
C LEU A 877 -101.75 -7.69 5.10
N GLU A 878 -100.65 -8.45 5.25
CA GLU A 878 -100.69 -9.91 5.39
C GLU A 878 -101.38 -10.35 6.69
N LYS A 879 -101.10 -9.71 7.83
CA LYS A 879 -101.84 -9.98 9.08
C LYS A 879 -103.34 -9.72 8.94
N LYS A 880 -103.75 -8.61 8.31
CA LYS A 880 -105.17 -8.34 8.05
C LYS A 880 -105.82 -9.37 7.13
N LYS A 881 -105.12 -9.85 6.09
CA LYS A 881 -105.60 -10.98 5.28
C LYS A 881 -105.82 -12.23 6.11
N GLN A 882 -104.86 -12.60 6.98
CA GLN A 882 -105.00 -13.75 7.87
C GLN A 882 -106.17 -13.59 8.85
N GLU A 883 -106.40 -12.39 9.40
CA GLU A 883 -107.57 -12.09 10.24
C GLU A 883 -108.89 -12.18 9.47
N ASP A 884 -108.95 -11.71 8.22
CA ASP A 884 -110.16 -11.75 7.40
C ASP A 884 -110.44 -13.15 6.83
N GLU A 885 -109.40 -13.94 6.54
CA GLU A 885 -109.50 -15.37 6.25
C GLU A 885 -110.03 -16.14 7.47
N LEU A 886 -109.52 -15.86 8.68
CA LEU A 886 -110.06 -16.41 9.93
C LEU A 886 -111.53 -16.04 10.16
N LYS A 887 -111.94 -14.80 9.87
CA LYS A 887 -113.36 -14.38 9.95
C LYS A 887 -114.22 -15.12 8.91
N GLN A 888 -113.73 -15.37 7.70
CA GLN A 888 -114.44 -16.18 6.71
C GLN A 888 -114.57 -17.64 7.16
N ILE A 889 -113.54 -18.21 7.77
CA ILE A 889 -113.60 -19.56 8.37
C ILE A 889 -114.66 -19.60 9.48
N MET A 890 -114.64 -18.65 10.43
CA MET A 890 -115.68 -18.56 11.47
C MET A 890 -117.10 -18.42 10.90
N GLN A 891 -117.29 -17.62 9.85
CA GLN A 891 -118.60 -17.49 9.18
C GLN A 891 -119.03 -18.78 8.47
N GLN A 892 -118.10 -19.55 7.91
CA GLN A 892 -118.37 -20.88 7.38
C GLN A 892 -118.70 -21.90 8.49
N GLU A 893 -118.03 -21.83 9.64
CA GLU A 893 -118.34 -22.66 10.82
C GLU A 893 -119.71 -22.34 11.41
N GLU A 894 -120.07 -21.05 11.58
CA GLU A 894 -121.42 -20.63 11.97
C GLU A 894 -122.48 -21.09 10.96
N HIS A 895 -122.18 -21.05 9.66
CA HIS A 895 -123.08 -21.55 8.64
C HIS A 895 -123.26 -23.08 8.74
N LEU A 896 -122.18 -23.81 9.01
CA LEU A 896 -122.18 -25.25 9.30
C LEU A 896 -122.96 -25.58 10.58
N GLU A 897 -122.84 -24.80 11.65
CA GLU A 897 -123.64 -24.92 12.88
C GLU A 897 -125.15 -24.77 12.57
N ARG A 898 -125.53 -23.72 11.83
CA ARG A 898 -126.93 -23.50 11.43
C ARG A 898 -127.47 -24.60 10.49
N ILE A 899 -126.59 -25.28 9.73
CA ILE A 899 -126.93 -26.49 8.96
C ILE A 899 -127.07 -27.71 9.89
N LYS A 900 -126.19 -27.90 10.88
CA LYS A 900 -126.30 -28.97 11.89
C LYS A 900 -127.60 -28.83 12.70
N GLU A 901 -128.02 -27.61 13.04
CA GLU A 901 -129.30 -27.40 13.72
C GLU A 901 -130.51 -27.76 12.84
N LYS A 902 -130.48 -27.42 11.55
CA LYS A 902 -131.50 -27.87 10.59
C LYS A 902 -131.49 -29.38 10.34
N TRP A 903 -130.40 -30.09 10.65
CA TRP A 903 -130.35 -31.56 10.65
C TRP A 903 -130.86 -32.17 11.96
N LYS A 904 -130.66 -31.51 13.11
CA LYS A 904 -131.15 -32.00 14.43
C LYS A 904 -132.67 -32.11 14.51
N SER A 905 -133.44 -31.35 13.71
CA SER A 905 -134.91 -31.37 13.73
C SER A 905 -135.55 -32.51 12.92
N ASN A 906 -134.83 -33.15 11.99
CA ASN A 906 -135.38 -34.12 11.04
C ASN A 906 -135.01 -35.59 11.32
N ALA A 907 -134.49 -35.91 12.52
CA ALA A 907 -133.97 -37.24 12.86
C ALA A 907 -134.52 -37.80 14.18
N SER A 908 -135.85 -37.92 14.31
CA SER A 908 -136.47 -38.71 15.38
C SER A 908 -136.74 -40.15 14.90
N THR A 909 -136.36 -41.14 15.71
CA THR A 909 -136.28 -42.59 15.40
C THR A 909 -135.26 -42.93 14.28
N SER A 910 -134.39 -43.94 14.40
CA SER A 910 -134.52 -45.20 15.14
C SER A 910 -133.18 -45.73 15.70
N LYS A 911 -133.23 -46.71 16.62
CA LYS A 911 -132.06 -47.34 17.27
C LYS A 911 -131.69 -48.69 16.61
N ARG A 912 -130.48 -48.83 16.08
CA ARG A 912 -129.69 -50.09 15.94
C ARG A 912 -128.32 -49.80 15.30
N LYS A 913 -127.28 -50.63 15.37
CA LYS A 913 -126.66 -51.46 16.45
C LYS A 913 -125.39 -52.12 15.84
N ASN A 914 -124.27 -52.15 16.58
CA ASN A 914 -123.06 -53.00 16.39
C ASN A 914 -121.99 -52.68 15.29
N LYS A 915 -120.72 -52.80 15.74
CA LYS A 915 -119.51 -53.33 15.06
C LYS A 915 -118.81 -52.50 13.95
N SER A 916 -117.46 -52.55 13.78
CA SER A 916 -116.38 -53.12 14.65
C SER A 916 -114.96 -52.84 14.11
N HIS A 917 -113.94 -53.00 14.99
CA HIS A 917 -112.49 -53.14 14.71
C HIS A 917 -111.80 -51.84 14.18
N THR A 918 -110.71 -51.32 14.78
CA THR A 918 -109.32 -51.83 14.99
C THR A 918 -108.55 -52.01 13.67
N GLU A 919 -107.22 -51.91 13.60
CA GLU A 919 -106.12 -52.05 14.58
C GLU A 919 -104.91 -51.17 14.16
N ASP A 920 -104.01 -50.83 15.11
CA ASP A 920 -102.52 -50.98 15.13
C ASP A 920 -101.64 -50.74 13.85
N GLU A 921 -100.32 -50.52 13.87
CA GLU A 921 -99.31 -50.25 14.91
C GLU A 921 -98.03 -49.61 14.30
N SER A 922 -97.19 -48.97 15.15
CA SER A 922 -95.71 -48.89 15.07
C SER A 922 -94.98 -48.39 13.78
N GLY A 923 -93.64 -48.39 13.81
CA GLY A 923 -92.76 -48.22 12.63
C GLY A 923 -91.78 -47.04 12.65
N GLN A 924 -90.49 -47.31 12.93
CA GLN A 924 -89.39 -46.34 12.75
C GLN A 924 -88.90 -46.30 11.29
N GLY A 925 -88.32 -45.17 10.83
CA GLY A 925 -87.70 -45.08 9.49
C GLY A 925 -86.87 -43.81 9.27
N GLU A 926 -85.54 -43.95 9.22
CA GLU A 926 -84.58 -42.83 9.27
C GLU A 926 -84.53 -41.88 8.05
N LYS A 927 -84.27 -40.59 8.36
CA LYS A 927 -83.31 -39.64 7.72
C LYS A 927 -83.41 -39.27 6.22
N LYS A 928 -83.03 -38.01 5.97
CA LYS A 928 -82.46 -37.46 4.72
C LYS A 928 -83.26 -37.65 3.42
N ARG A 929 -84.13 -36.68 3.11
CA ARG A 929 -83.90 -35.67 2.03
C ARG A 929 -85.13 -34.81 1.72
N ARG A 930 -84.88 -33.67 1.04
CA ARG A 930 -85.82 -32.89 0.20
C ARG A 930 -86.92 -32.12 1.01
N LYS A 931 -87.58 -31.09 0.46
CA LYS A 931 -87.60 -30.55 -0.91
C LYS A 931 -87.93 -29.04 -0.94
N GLY A 932 -87.31 -28.28 -1.85
CA GLY A 932 -87.85 -27.02 -2.39
C GLY A 932 -87.41 -25.71 -1.68
N GLY A 933 -87.02 -24.65 -2.40
CA GLY A 933 -86.71 -24.62 -3.83
C GLY A 933 -86.52 -23.24 -4.47
N LYS A 934 -86.11 -23.28 -5.76
CA LYS A 934 -86.03 -22.21 -6.77
C LYS A 934 -85.00 -21.06 -6.57
N ARG A 935 -84.54 -20.58 -7.74
CA ARG A 935 -83.82 -19.33 -8.04
C ARG A 935 -82.48 -19.08 -7.32
N LYS A 936 -81.38 -19.34 -8.05
CA LYS A 936 -80.23 -18.43 -8.07
C LYS A 936 -79.47 -18.45 -9.40
N LYS A 937 -79.06 -17.25 -9.81
CA LYS A 937 -77.90 -16.84 -10.64
C LYS A 937 -77.37 -17.78 -11.73
N GLU A 938 -77.37 -17.24 -12.95
CA GLU A 938 -76.27 -17.43 -13.91
C GLU A 938 -75.05 -16.57 -13.51
N LYS A 939 -73.86 -16.93 -14.01
CA LYS A 939 -72.92 -15.94 -14.60
C LYS A 939 -71.92 -16.60 -15.56
N LYS A 940 -71.81 -16.03 -16.76
CA LYS A 940 -70.71 -16.09 -17.77
C LYS A 940 -70.15 -17.44 -18.26
N THR A 941 -70.38 -17.66 -19.56
CA THR A 941 -69.32 -17.59 -20.61
C THR A 941 -69.74 -16.48 -21.62
N ARG A 942 -69.10 -16.15 -22.75
CA ARG A 942 -67.85 -16.61 -23.39
C ARG A 942 -66.96 -15.40 -23.75
N TYR A 943 -67.21 -14.76 -24.90
CA TYR A 943 -66.32 -13.88 -25.68
C TYR A 943 -67.17 -13.00 -26.64
N GLU A 944 -66.50 -12.14 -27.43
CA GLU A 944 -66.98 -11.50 -28.69
C GLU A 944 -68.13 -10.46 -28.59
N SER A 945 -68.26 -9.47 -29.48
CA SER A 945 -67.31 -8.72 -30.35
C SER A 945 -67.98 -7.44 -30.92
N GLU A 946 -67.20 -6.60 -31.61
CA GLU A 946 -67.61 -5.59 -32.63
C GLU A 946 -68.38 -4.28 -32.26
N GLU A 947 -67.72 -3.18 -32.64
CA GLU A 947 -68.15 -1.91 -33.29
C GLU A 947 -69.64 -1.47 -33.31
N ALA A 948 -69.91 -0.20 -32.94
CA ALA A 948 -70.27 0.88 -33.90
C ALA A 948 -70.63 2.23 -33.23
N ASP A 949 -69.92 3.29 -33.62
CA ASP A 949 -70.34 4.70 -33.88
C ASP A 949 -71.22 5.58 -32.95
N ALA A 950 -71.12 6.88 -33.25
CA ALA A 950 -71.99 8.03 -32.90
C ALA A 950 -71.90 8.65 -31.48
N ALA A 951 -71.39 9.89 -31.44
CA ALA A 951 -71.21 10.69 -30.24
C ALA A 951 -72.47 11.46 -29.79
N VAL A 952 -72.55 11.75 -28.49
CA VAL A 952 -72.72 13.10 -27.88
C VAL A 952 -72.51 12.95 -26.37
N GLY A 953 -71.80 13.89 -25.72
CA GLY A 953 -71.34 13.72 -24.32
C GLY A 953 -72.07 14.57 -23.29
N THR A 954 -72.06 14.11 -22.02
CA THR A 954 -72.38 14.93 -20.83
C THR A 954 -71.83 14.33 -19.51
N GLN A 955 -71.32 15.22 -18.65
CA GLN A 955 -71.32 15.22 -17.17
C GLN A 955 -70.95 13.96 -16.30
N LYS A 956 -69.99 14.22 -15.40
CA LYS A 956 -69.93 13.91 -13.94
C LYS A 956 -69.51 12.51 -13.41
N GLU A 957 -68.78 12.62 -12.29
CA GLU A 957 -68.83 11.88 -10.99
C GLU A 957 -69.39 10.44 -11.05
N MET A 958 -68.60 9.39 -10.76
CA MET A 958 -68.26 8.88 -9.40
C MET A 958 -69.54 8.61 -8.55
N GLU A 959 -69.72 7.45 -7.94
CA GLU A 959 -68.76 6.73 -7.07
C GLU A 959 -68.67 5.19 -7.27
N HIS A 960 -67.95 4.55 -6.33
CA HIS A 960 -67.69 3.13 -6.00
C HIS A 960 -68.96 2.22 -5.96
N GLU A 961 -68.96 0.88 -5.81
CA GLU A 961 -68.11 -0.11 -5.09
C GLU A 961 -67.71 -1.32 -6.00
N ASP A 962 -67.13 -2.46 -5.60
CA ASP A 962 -66.81 -3.12 -4.31
C ASP A 962 -65.54 -3.99 -4.43
N ALA A 963 -64.94 -4.36 -3.30
CA ALA A 963 -63.96 -5.42 -3.10
C ALA A 963 -64.69 -6.79 -2.91
N THR A 964 -64.26 -7.86 -2.21
CA THR A 964 -62.97 -8.41 -1.69
C THR A 964 -62.99 -9.94 -2.03
N CYS A 965 -62.29 -10.95 -1.45
CA CYS A 965 -61.91 -11.24 -0.06
C CYS A 965 -61.20 -12.61 0.09
N LYS A 966 -60.68 -12.84 1.31
CA LYS A 966 -60.45 -14.10 2.08
C LYS A 966 -58.97 -14.41 2.36
N TYR A 967 -58.53 -14.81 3.56
CA TYR A 967 -59.10 -14.96 4.92
C TYR A 967 -57.90 -15.05 5.91
N GLN A 968 -57.93 -14.96 7.25
CA GLN A 968 -58.89 -14.76 8.37
C GLN A 968 -58.03 -14.10 9.51
N MET A 969 -58.30 -13.92 10.82
CA MET A 969 -59.31 -14.18 11.89
C MET A 969 -58.86 -13.26 13.09
N ASN A 970 -59.60 -12.82 14.11
CA ASN A 970 -61.03 -12.75 14.47
C ASN A 970 -61.18 -11.74 15.66
N ASP A 971 -62.38 -11.63 16.27
CA ASP A 971 -62.74 -11.44 17.71
C ASP A 971 -61.87 -10.59 18.69
N ILE A 972 -62.39 -9.82 19.66
CA ILE A 972 -63.77 -9.44 20.12
C ILE A 972 -63.66 -8.23 21.09
N GLU A 973 -64.64 -7.31 21.13
CA GLU A 973 -65.05 -6.37 22.24
C GLU A 973 -63.99 -5.42 22.92
N ASP A 974 -64.30 -4.20 23.43
CA ASP A 974 -65.44 -3.29 23.29
C ASP A 974 -65.08 -1.83 23.75
N GLN A 975 -65.98 -0.86 23.51
CA GLN A 975 -66.19 0.42 24.25
C GLN A 975 -65.06 1.48 24.45
N VAL A 976 -65.04 2.44 23.52
CA VAL A 976 -65.21 3.91 23.74
C VAL A 976 -64.73 4.55 25.07
N LYS A 977 -63.75 5.47 24.97
CA LYS A 977 -63.83 6.84 25.56
C LYS A 977 -62.81 7.84 24.99
N ASN A 978 -63.05 9.13 25.23
CA ASN A 978 -62.41 10.27 24.57
C ASN A 978 -61.07 10.72 25.24
N ASN A 979 -60.21 11.34 24.43
CA ASN A 979 -59.42 12.59 24.62
C ASN A 979 -59.21 13.20 26.02
N PRO A 980 -58.15 14.04 26.21
CA PRO A 980 -56.82 14.03 25.55
C PRO A 980 -55.63 14.42 26.48
N GLN A 981 -54.45 14.63 25.87
CA GLN A 981 -53.41 15.61 26.24
C GLN A 981 -52.46 15.42 27.46
N ASP A 982 -51.19 15.71 27.13
CA ASP A 982 -50.21 16.54 27.85
C ASP A 982 -49.27 16.01 28.97
N PHE A 983 -48.07 16.62 28.95
CA PHE A 983 -46.89 16.57 29.84
C PHE A 983 -46.24 15.19 30.11
N LEU A 984 -45.01 14.91 29.63
CA LEU A 984 -43.67 15.42 30.00
C LEU A 984 -43.09 14.85 31.32
N ALA A 985 -42.02 14.06 31.13
CA ALA A 985 -40.82 13.90 31.95
C ALA A 985 -40.90 13.89 33.50
N ALA A 986 -40.39 12.80 34.10
CA ALA A 986 -39.19 12.81 34.95
C ALA A 986 -38.66 11.38 35.24
N SER A 987 -37.46 11.31 35.81
CA SER A 987 -36.84 10.25 36.66
C SER A 987 -37.59 8.91 36.87
N GLY A 988 -36.97 7.73 36.81
CA GLY A 988 -35.52 7.39 36.81
C GLY A 988 -35.06 6.85 38.18
N LEU A 989 -34.19 5.82 38.17
CA LEU A 989 -33.81 4.95 39.30
C LEU A 989 -34.97 4.03 39.78
N GLU A 990 -34.76 2.84 40.33
CA GLU A 990 -33.51 2.16 40.75
C GLU A 990 -33.63 0.62 40.60
N ASP A 991 -32.46 -0.01 40.41
CA ASP A 991 -32.03 -1.42 40.46
C ASP A 991 -32.99 -2.59 40.80
N THR A 992 -32.84 -3.71 40.09
CA THR A 992 -32.39 -4.99 40.68
C THR A 992 -31.95 -6.04 39.63
N ASP A 993 -30.68 -6.44 39.71
CA ASP A 993 -30.11 -7.81 39.73
C ASP A 993 -30.99 -9.03 39.35
N ALA A 994 -30.47 -10.09 38.69
CA ALA A 994 -29.18 -10.33 38.03
C ALA A 994 -29.22 -11.65 37.20
N GLU A 995 -28.05 -12.04 36.65
CA GLU A 995 -27.65 -13.38 36.16
C GLU A 995 -28.30 -13.96 34.87
N ASP A 996 -27.54 -13.81 33.77
CA ASP A 996 -27.04 -14.87 32.89
C ASP A 996 -28.00 -15.95 32.33
N ASN A 997 -28.07 -16.02 30.99
CA ASN A 997 -27.19 -16.95 30.25
C ASN A 997 -27.12 -16.62 28.75
N ALA A 998 -25.90 -16.53 28.22
CA ALA A 998 -25.57 -16.60 26.79
C ALA A 998 -25.22 -18.07 26.41
N PRO A 999 -25.04 -18.47 25.13
CA PRO A 999 -24.93 -17.65 23.92
C PRO A 999 -25.83 -18.09 22.73
N ALA A 1000 -25.74 -17.34 21.63
CA ALA A 1000 -26.23 -17.76 20.31
C ALA A 1000 -25.39 -18.93 19.72
N PRO A 1001 -25.88 -19.58 18.65
CA PRO A 1001 -25.41 -19.13 17.34
C PRO A 1001 -26.47 -19.17 16.22
N SER A 1002 -26.44 -18.17 15.33
CA SER A 1002 -27.02 -18.26 13.99
C SER A 1002 -25.92 -18.53 12.97
N SER A 1003 -26.11 -19.51 12.08
CA SER A 1003 -25.05 -19.99 11.18
C SER A 1003 -25.52 -20.09 9.73
N SER A 1004 -24.64 -19.64 8.82
CA SER A 1004 -24.59 -20.05 7.40
C SER A 1004 -25.79 -19.66 6.49
N ALA A 1005 -25.73 -19.74 5.15
CA ALA A 1005 -24.66 -19.46 4.17
C ALA A 1005 -25.23 -19.57 2.73
N LYS A 1006 -24.50 -19.06 1.73
CA LYS A 1006 -24.56 -19.39 0.28
C LYS A 1006 -25.88 -19.07 -0.49
N GLY A 1007 -25.75 -18.59 -1.73
CA GLY A 1007 -26.88 -18.53 -2.68
C GLY A 1007 -26.59 -17.93 -4.06
N ARG A 1008 -26.16 -18.73 -5.04
CA ARG A 1008 -26.10 -18.36 -6.48
C ARG A 1008 -27.30 -18.93 -7.24
N ARG A 1009 -27.98 -18.13 -8.09
CA ARG A 1009 -28.63 -18.43 -9.42
C ARG A 1009 -29.52 -17.21 -9.83
N ARG A 1010 -29.51 -16.69 -11.07
CA ARG A 1010 -30.08 -17.19 -12.36
C ARG A 1010 -31.62 -17.36 -12.32
N ALA A 1011 -32.43 -16.99 -13.32
CA ALA A 1011 -32.21 -16.39 -14.66
C ALA A 1011 -33.31 -15.30 -14.94
N LEU A 1012 -33.81 -14.91 -16.13
CA LEU A 1012 -33.76 -15.36 -17.55
C LEU A 1012 -34.12 -14.15 -18.49
N SER A 1013 -34.55 -14.41 -19.74
CA SER A 1013 -34.90 -13.50 -20.88
C SER A 1013 -33.76 -12.59 -21.39
N GLU A 1014 -33.26 -12.66 -22.64
CA GLU A 1014 -33.89 -12.74 -24.00
C GLU A 1014 -34.42 -11.37 -24.46
N SER A 1015 -34.22 -10.92 -25.72
CA SER A 1015 -33.78 -11.60 -26.96
C SER A 1015 -33.00 -10.65 -27.90
N ASP A 1016 -32.09 -11.22 -28.73
CA ASP A 1016 -31.79 -10.97 -30.17
C ASP A 1016 -31.69 -9.51 -30.74
N GLU A 1017 -30.93 -9.16 -31.79
CA GLU A 1017 -30.60 -9.88 -33.04
C GLU A 1017 -29.18 -9.61 -33.60
N GLU A 1018 -28.72 -10.57 -34.42
CA GLU A 1018 -27.80 -10.53 -35.58
C GLU A 1018 -26.41 -9.82 -35.56
N GLU A 1019 -25.39 -10.68 -35.68
CA GLU A 1019 -24.07 -10.43 -36.29
C GLU A 1019 -24.18 -10.52 -37.84
N PRO A 1020 -23.25 -9.99 -38.66
CA PRO A 1020 -22.09 -10.82 -39.01
C PRO A 1020 -20.75 -10.09 -39.33
N MET A 1021 -19.65 -10.85 -39.17
CA MET A 1021 -18.35 -10.87 -39.89
C MET A 1021 -18.06 -9.82 -41.01
N ASN A 1022 -16.82 -9.40 -41.29
CA ASN A 1022 -15.62 -10.23 -41.57
C ASN A 1022 -14.35 -9.37 -41.87
N VAL A 1023 -13.16 -10.01 -41.94
CA VAL A 1023 -11.83 -9.47 -42.40
C VAL A 1023 -11.25 -8.40 -41.44
N GLY A 1024 -10.02 -8.47 -40.91
CA GLY A 1024 -8.70 -8.81 -41.48
C GLY A 1024 -7.95 -7.49 -41.76
N GLY A 1025 -6.63 -7.32 -41.61
CA GLY A 1025 -5.47 -8.17 -41.37
C GLY A 1025 -4.23 -7.41 -41.87
N GLY A 1026 -3.05 -7.61 -41.27
CA GLY A 1026 -1.84 -6.78 -41.51
C GLY A 1026 -1.53 -5.88 -40.30
N VAL A 1027 -0.32 -5.68 -39.75
CA VAL A 1027 1.11 -5.83 -40.16
C VAL A 1027 1.77 -4.48 -40.49
N GLU A 1028 2.77 -4.16 -39.64
CA GLU A 1028 3.98 -3.32 -39.83
C GLU A 1028 3.94 -1.76 -39.93
N ASP A 1029 4.93 -1.20 -39.25
CA ASP A 1029 5.82 -0.06 -39.56
C ASP A 1029 5.53 1.45 -39.28
N GLU A 1030 6.59 2.04 -38.69
CA GLU A 1030 7.09 3.42 -38.71
C GLU A 1030 6.15 4.62 -38.43
N LYS A 1031 6.14 5.09 -37.17
CA LYS A 1031 7.00 6.23 -36.76
C LYS A 1031 7.05 6.50 -35.25
#